data_AF-A0A397GX84-F1
#
_entry.id   AF-A0A397GX84-F1
#
_cell.length_a   1.000
_cell.length_b   1.000
_cell.length_c   1.000
_cell.angle_alpha   90.00
_cell.angle_beta   90.00
_cell.angle_gamma   90.00
#
_symmetry.space_group_name_H-M   'P 1'
#
loop_
_entity.id
_entity.type
_entity.pdbx_description
1 polymer ?
#
loop_
_entity_poly.entity_id
_entity_poly.type
_entity_poly.pdbx_seq_one_letter_code
_entity_poly.pdbx_strand_id
1 'polypeptide(L)'
;MEGLNPSQLAFFHENGYLVIPDFLTPEEITSLLTETNTLLDNFPLESHPLTKFTTGDDESNKNDPHVGDDYFLDSGDKIRFFFEPDAFSSTPDPATGKPALLKPKQQAINKIGHALHSLSPPFEKVSLSARNAAIAKSLGFVDPRVLQSMVICKQPGIGGAVPPHRDSEFLYTRPPSAVGWWFALQDAGPGNATLGMWRGSHRQRIKRRFVRRIGEDGKAVGTEFVENDGPEVPRGSEGDGQGQDQGQEVKDEDLEILDIKAGSLVLIHGNVLHKSEKNTSPRSRFAYTFHVIEGADGWDYDERNWLQPPEGGEFSKLSDYLNLSIPDNRRWIMSDPESEPFIRSSLEIEEEKDLHPHGNLRQLLPLVGAVWLGEFIDAVDQTILVSTYGTISSQFHSLSMGSWLLTGYNLGFCIALPVYGLLCDIYSRKILLFTSYFFFGIGSLICGTGQVVSQVVVGRVIAGLGGAGMTSLCSVIITDLLPSSEVAVLRGWTETINNIGRSLGPPLGGFLVNTLGWRWTFLGHLPLLGLCVVSVAYRLPANPKGQTEPKADCIRNIDWTGILAFAAAIISLLLAIHLLGTDETGSPWFMPSVITACISLPFFLWVEHAWAERPLIPLGLMRGVVGRHCAVQILVYAARLAIASNIVPYMVRTHGLSDVAASLFHVSTILGMPLGVLASGYTIRRLKQYKPVILGGLCATISVYLLILLQWRHGSSVLDGLYMFPAGTAAGLIFTGQFIAISSNAPEGRLPTCVTMYFLCTQLGIILGVALASGLLQGSFSNELMRKLPEFAGKERIVHKVLNEIRYSRGLPAGLQRAIRSSFLSSFQAVPCEFPV
;
A
#
# COMPACT_ATOMS: atom_id res chain seq x y z
N MET A 1 -17.39 24.52 10.72
CA MET A 1 -17.16 23.96 9.37
C MET A 1 -15.67 23.97 9.16
N GLU A 2 -15.06 22.82 8.95
CA GLU A 2 -13.61 22.73 8.80
C GLU A 2 -13.27 22.91 7.31
N GLY A 3 -12.42 23.89 7.00
CA GLY A 3 -11.85 24.08 5.68
C GLY A 3 -10.73 23.08 5.42
N LEU A 4 -9.61 23.53 4.85
CA LEU A 4 -8.45 22.66 4.69
C LEU A 4 -7.73 22.47 6.02
N ASN A 5 -7.36 21.23 6.33
CA ASN A 5 -6.51 20.96 7.49
C ASN A 5 -5.04 21.35 7.20
N PRO A 6 -4.18 21.47 8.22
CA PRO A 6 -2.79 21.92 8.02
C PRO A 6 -1.98 21.05 7.04
N SER A 7 -2.23 19.73 6.99
CA SER A 7 -1.52 18.84 6.06
C SER A 7 -1.97 19.00 4.61
N GLN A 8 -3.27 19.24 4.39
CA GLN A 8 -3.84 19.55 3.07
C GLN A 8 -3.32 20.89 2.55
N LEU A 9 -3.28 21.90 3.42
CA LEU A 9 -2.76 23.22 3.08
C LEU A 9 -1.27 23.16 2.74
N ALA A 10 -0.47 22.44 3.54
CA ALA A 10 0.95 22.22 3.24
C ALA A 10 1.16 21.52 1.90
N PHE A 11 0.39 20.46 1.61
CA PHE A 11 0.47 19.75 0.33
C PHE A 11 0.15 20.66 -0.85
N PHE A 12 -0.90 21.49 -0.75
CA PHE A 12 -1.28 22.44 -1.79
C PHE A 12 -0.17 23.46 -2.06
N HIS A 13 0.43 24.05 -1.01
CA HIS A 13 1.54 25.00 -1.16
C HIS A 13 2.82 24.35 -1.69
N GLU A 14 3.05 23.08 -1.38
CA GLU A 14 4.20 22.33 -1.87
C GLU A 14 4.06 21.96 -3.35
N ASN A 15 2.89 21.45 -3.76
CA ASN A 15 2.71 20.81 -5.06
C ASN A 15 1.98 21.68 -6.09
N GLY A 16 1.24 22.70 -5.68
CA GLY A 16 0.46 23.57 -6.57
C GLY A 16 -0.93 23.02 -6.92
N TYR A 17 -1.32 21.88 -6.35
CA TYR A 17 -2.66 21.33 -6.46
C TYR A 17 -2.98 20.44 -5.24
N LEU A 18 -4.25 20.10 -5.05
CA LEU A 18 -4.68 19.17 -4.00
C LEU A 18 -5.91 18.38 -4.46
N VAL A 19 -5.91 17.06 -4.28
CA VAL A 19 -7.06 16.20 -4.52
C VAL A 19 -7.75 15.87 -3.20
N ILE A 20 -9.06 16.12 -3.12
CA ILE A 20 -9.93 15.82 -1.98
C ILE A 20 -10.98 14.81 -2.46
N PRO A 21 -10.86 13.52 -2.11
CA PRO A 21 -11.80 12.49 -2.52
C PRO A 21 -13.17 12.68 -1.87
N ASP A 22 -14.21 12.12 -2.49
CA ASP A 22 -15.58 12.05 -1.95
C ASP A 22 -16.17 13.40 -1.50
N PHE A 23 -15.84 14.48 -2.21
CA PHE A 23 -16.23 15.83 -1.84
C PHE A 23 -17.71 16.15 -2.18
N LEU A 24 -18.17 15.71 -3.34
CA LEU A 24 -19.57 15.77 -3.74
C LEU A 24 -20.29 14.48 -3.38
N THR A 25 -21.54 14.60 -2.93
CA THR A 25 -22.37 13.41 -2.70
C THR A 25 -22.87 12.81 -4.02
N PRO A 26 -23.23 11.52 -4.07
CA PRO A 26 -23.83 10.91 -5.26
C PRO A 26 -25.07 11.64 -5.78
N GLU A 27 -25.87 12.23 -4.88
CA GLU A 27 -27.03 13.04 -5.24
C GLU A 27 -26.64 14.35 -5.91
N GLU A 28 -25.59 15.02 -5.42
CA GLU A 28 -25.05 16.24 -6.06
C GLU A 28 -24.52 15.92 -7.46
N ILE A 29 -23.73 14.85 -7.60
CA ILE A 29 -23.20 14.40 -8.90
C ILE A 29 -24.35 14.11 -9.87
N THR A 30 -25.35 13.35 -9.44
CA THR A 30 -26.52 13.01 -10.25
C THR A 30 -27.30 14.26 -10.66
N SER A 31 -27.48 15.21 -9.74
CA SER A 31 -28.16 16.48 -10.01
C SER A 31 -27.40 17.31 -11.06
N LEU A 32 -26.08 17.43 -10.95
CA LEU A 32 -25.25 18.17 -11.91
C LEU A 32 -25.21 17.49 -13.29
N LEU A 33 -25.11 16.16 -13.33
CA LEU A 33 -25.15 15.41 -14.60
C LEU A 33 -26.52 15.48 -15.27
N THR A 34 -27.60 15.42 -14.50
CA THR A 34 -28.97 15.55 -15.04
C THR A 34 -29.15 16.92 -15.69
N GLU A 35 -28.78 17.98 -14.97
CA GLU A 35 -28.82 19.34 -15.49
C GLU A 35 -27.93 19.51 -16.73
N THR A 36 -26.71 18.96 -16.71
CA THR A 36 -25.81 18.97 -17.86
C THR A 36 -26.45 18.35 -19.09
N ASN A 37 -27.07 17.17 -18.95
CA ASN A 37 -27.73 16.49 -20.06
C ASN A 37 -28.96 17.26 -20.54
N THR A 38 -29.75 17.83 -19.63
CA THR A 38 -30.88 18.71 -19.97
C THR A 38 -30.43 19.94 -20.77
N LEU A 39 -29.31 20.57 -20.40
CA LEU A 39 -28.72 21.68 -21.15
C LEU A 39 -28.28 21.24 -22.56
N LEU A 40 -27.62 20.08 -22.67
CA LEU A 40 -27.19 19.51 -23.96
C LEU A 40 -28.37 19.13 -24.86
N ASP A 41 -29.49 18.70 -24.29
CA ASP A 41 -30.69 18.36 -25.05
C ASP A 41 -31.46 19.59 -25.53
N ASN A 42 -31.50 20.65 -24.73
CA ASN A 42 -32.37 21.79 -24.98
C ASN A 42 -31.70 22.97 -25.70
N PHE A 43 -30.37 23.00 -25.85
CA PHE A 43 -29.74 24.14 -26.51
C PHE A 43 -30.15 24.24 -28.00
N PRO A 44 -30.43 25.45 -28.50
CA PRO A 44 -30.92 25.66 -29.85
C PRO A 44 -29.75 25.60 -30.85
N LEU A 45 -29.71 24.55 -31.66
CA LEU A 45 -28.65 24.39 -32.68
C LEU A 45 -28.83 25.36 -33.85
N GLU A 46 -30.07 25.66 -34.24
CA GLU A 46 -30.38 26.47 -35.43
C GLU A 46 -29.91 27.93 -35.31
N SER A 47 -30.04 28.51 -34.12
CA SER A 47 -29.60 29.88 -33.81
C SER A 47 -28.18 29.96 -33.25
N HIS A 48 -27.48 28.82 -33.11
CA HIS A 48 -26.12 28.79 -32.60
C HIS A 48 -25.09 29.24 -33.65
N PRO A 49 -24.10 30.08 -33.29
CA PRO A 49 -23.03 30.49 -34.23
C PRO A 49 -22.01 29.38 -34.54
N LEU A 50 -22.24 28.14 -34.10
CA LEU A 50 -21.32 26.99 -34.21
C LEU A 50 -19.88 27.24 -33.71
N THR A 51 -19.70 28.15 -32.74
CA THR A 51 -18.40 28.50 -32.16
C THR A 51 -17.70 27.26 -31.58
N LYS A 52 -16.45 27.05 -32.01
CA LYS A 52 -15.58 25.95 -31.57
C LYS A 52 -14.74 26.39 -30.39
N PHE A 53 -14.38 25.47 -29.51
CA PHE A 53 -13.43 25.75 -28.43
C PHE A 53 -11.98 25.65 -28.94
N THR A 54 -11.19 26.71 -28.72
CA THR A 54 -9.75 26.77 -29.00
C THR A 54 -9.03 27.34 -27.77
N THR A 55 -7.78 26.94 -27.53
CA THR A 55 -6.96 27.40 -26.39
C THR A 55 -6.06 28.60 -26.71
N GLY A 56 -6.33 29.35 -27.79
CA GLY A 56 -5.60 30.57 -28.15
C GLY A 56 -4.15 30.37 -28.67
N ASP A 57 -3.53 29.20 -28.43
CA ASP A 57 -2.14 28.88 -28.82
C ASP A 57 -2.00 28.20 -30.21
N ASP A 58 -3.08 28.09 -30.99
CA ASP A 58 -3.05 27.41 -32.30
C ASP A 58 -2.40 28.30 -33.38
N GLU A 59 -1.09 28.12 -33.59
CA GLU A 59 -0.29 28.84 -34.61
C GLU A 59 -0.84 28.70 -36.04
N SER A 60 -1.67 27.67 -36.28
CA SER A 60 -2.29 27.37 -37.57
C SER A 60 -3.36 28.36 -38.02
N ASN A 61 -3.82 29.27 -37.15
CA ASN A 61 -5.04 30.07 -37.38
C ASN A 61 -4.89 31.58 -37.11
N LYS A 62 -3.68 32.14 -37.23
CA LYS A 62 -3.40 33.57 -36.94
C LYS A 62 -4.15 34.59 -37.82
N ASN A 63 -4.72 34.16 -38.95
CA ASN A 63 -5.33 35.06 -39.95
C ASN A 63 -6.84 34.84 -40.19
N ASP A 64 -7.49 33.90 -39.50
CA ASP A 64 -8.91 33.62 -39.70
C ASP A 64 -9.70 34.22 -38.50
N PRO A 65 -10.61 35.20 -38.72
CA PRO A 65 -11.44 35.71 -37.64
C PRO A 65 -12.20 34.55 -36.99
N HIS A 66 -12.07 34.40 -35.68
CA HIS A 66 -12.69 33.30 -34.96
C HIS A 66 -14.21 33.37 -35.18
N VAL A 67 -14.81 32.26 -35.64
CA VAL A 67 -16.27 32.21 -35.85
C VAL A 67 -16.97 32.35 -34.50
N GLY A 68 -17.53 33.53 -34.25
CA GLY A 68 -18.31 33.86 -33.05
C GLY A 68 -17.51 34.44 -31.89
N ASP A 69 -16.52 35.29 -32.16
CA ASP A 69 -15.77 36.04 -31.12
C ASP A 69 -16.70 36.75 -30.13
N ASP A 70 -17.77 37.40 -30.58
CA ASP A 70 -18.77 38.03 -29.69
C ASP A 70 -19.47 36.99 -28.78
N TYR A 71 -19.76 35.80 -29.30
CA TYR A 71 -20.40 34.72 -28.53
C TYR A 71 -19.49 34.22 -27.40
N PHE A 72 -18.17 34.25 -27.60
CA PHE A 72 -17.17 33.92 -26.59
C PHE A 72 -16.90 35.09 -25.63
N LEU A 73 -16.69 36.31 -26.13
CA LEU A 73 -16.39 37.50 -25.32
C LEU A 73 -17.56 37.90 -24.41
N ASP A 74 -18.81 37.70 -24.84
CA ASP A 74 -20.02 38.04 -24.06
C ASP A 74 -20.60 36.84 -23.30
N SER A 75 -19.77 35.83 -23.01
CA SER A 75 -20.17 34.60 -22.35
C SER A 75 -20.07 34.63 -20.82
N GLY A 76 -19.43 35.65 -20.24
CA GLY A 76 -19.09 35.70 -18.81
C GLY A 76 -20.30 35.70 -17.87
N ASP A 77 -21.45 36.17 -18.34
CA ASP A 77 -22.72 36.27 -17.63
C ASP A 77 -23.81 35.34 -18.22
N LYS A 78 -23.43 34.40 -19.09
CA LYS A 78 -24.38 33.53 -19.83
C LYS A 78 -23.97 32.06 -19.77
N ILE A 79 -24.93 31.17 -20.05
CA ILE A 79 -24.67 29.75 -20.37
C ILE A 79 -24.59 29.62 -21.89
N ARG A 80 -23.39 29.32 -22.38
CA ARG A 80 -22.97 29.23 -23.77
C ARG A 80 -22.37 27.85 -24.03
N PHE A 81 -22.49 27.37 -25.26
CA PHE A 81 -22.08 26.03 -25.67
C PHE A 81 -20.95 26.15 -26.68
N PHE A 82 -19.84 25.45 -26.45
CA PHE A 82 -18.68 25.49 -27.33
C PHE A 82 -18.44 24.09 -27.89
N PHE A 83 -18.39 24.00 -29.21
CA PHE A 83 -18.25 22.73 -29.92
C PHE A 83 -16.81 22.20 -29.90
N GLU A 84 -16.67 20.88 -29.98
CA GLU A 84 -15.41 20.23 -30.30
C GLU A 84 -14.95 20.62 -31.71
N PRO A 85 -13.67 20.98 -31.92
CA PRO A 85 -13.16 21.30 -33.25
C PRO A 85 -13.40 20.19 -34.28
N ASP A 86 -13.24 18.94 -33.83
CA ASP A 86 -13.39 17.70 -34.60
C ASP A 86 -14.86 17.27 -34.80
N ALA A 87 -15.84 18.02 -34.28
CA ALA A 87 -17.26 17.68 -34.43
C ALA A 87 -17.85 18.05 -35.80
N PHE A 88 -17.11 18.73 -36.66
CA PHE A 88 -17.60 19.29 -37.92
C PHE A 88 -16.95 18.66 -39.15
N SER A 89 -17.70 18.55 -40.25
CA SER A 89 -17.17 18.10 -41.54
C SER A 89 -16.12 19.09 -42.09
N SER A 90 -15.10 18.55 -42.78
CA SER A 90 -14.06 19.35 -43.41
C SER A 90 -14.56 20.16 -44.62
N THR A 91 -15.62 19.69 -45.29
CA THR A 91 -16.31 20.42 -46.36
C THR A 91 -17.65 20.96 -45.88
N PRO A 92 -17.94 22.26 -46.07
CA PRO A 92 -19.26 22.85 -45.80
C PRO A 92 -20.35 22.25 -46.69
N ASP A 93 -21.59 22.27 -46.20
CA ASP A 93 -22.76 21.89 -46.99
C ASP A 93 -22.97 22.89 -48.15
N PRO A 94 -23.01 22.43 -49.42
CA PRO A 94 -23.21 23.28 -50.58
C PRO A 94 -24.51 24.12 -50.55
N ALA A 95 -25.53 23.68 -49.82
CA ALA A 95 -26.83 24.36 -49.75
C ALA A 95 -26.91 25.44 -48.65
N THR A 96 -26.18 25.26 -47.54
CA THR A 96 -26.26 26.17 -46.38
C THR A 96 -24.99 26.96 -46.12
N GLY A 97 -23.87 26.57 -46.74
CA GLY A 97 -22.54 27.16 -46.50
C GLY A 97 -21.96 26.88 -45.11
N LYS A 98 -22.67 26.12 -44.27
CA LYS A 98 -22.25 25.76 -42.90
C LYS A 98 -21.67 24.34 -42.85
N PRO A 99 -20.67 24.07 -41.99
CA PRO A 99 -20.17 22.72 -41.78
C PRO A 99 -21.21 21.85 -41.06
N ALA A 100 -21.36 20.60 -41.50
CA ALA A 100 -22.29 19.66 -40.90
C ALA A 100 -21.69 19.00 -39.65
N LEU A 101 -22.52 18.68 -38.65
CA LEU A 101 -22.09 17.94 -37.47
C LEU A 101 -21.86 16.45 -37.81
N LEU A 102 -20.68 15.94 -37.43
CA LEU A 102 -20.30 14.53 -37.58
C LEU A 102 -20.85 13.62 -36.47
N LYS A 103 -21.37 14.23 -35.40
CA LYS A 103 -21.90 13.57 -34.20
C LYS A 103 -23.22 14.21 -33.78
N PRO A 104 -24.08 13.50 -33.03
CA PRO A 104 -25.25 14.12 -32.41
C PRO A 104 -24.84 15.35 -31.58
N LYS A 105 -25.69 16.38 -31.53
CA LYS A 105 -25.36 17.67 -30.90
C LYS A 105 -24.89 17.51 -29.44
N GLN A 106 -25.48 16.57 -28.70
CA GLN A 106 -25.12 16.26 -27.31
C GLN A 106 -23.70 15.72 -27.17
N GLN A 107 -23.18 15.06 -28.22
CA GLN A 107 -21.84 14.50 -28.27
C GLN A 107 -20.84 15.40 -29.00
N ALA A 108 -21.28 16.58 -29.47
CA ALA A 108 -20.45 17.51 -30.24
C ALA A 108 -19.93 18.69 -29.39
N ILE A 109 -20.42 18.84 -28.16
CA ILE A 109 -20.03 19.91 -27.24
C ILE A 109 -18.77 19.52 -26.46
N ASN A 110 -17.78 20.43 -26.45
CA ASN A 110 -16.56 20.39 -25.64
C ASN A 110 -16.78 21.00 -24.26
N LYS A 111 -17.57 22.08 -24.20
CA LYS A 111 -17.68 22.93 -23.00
C LYS A 111 -19.01 23.66 -22.93
N ILE A 112 -19.55 23.77 -21.71
CA ILE A 112 -20.73 24.57 -21.36
C ILE A 112 -20.29 25.57 -20.30
N GLY A 113 -20.41 26.89 -20.53
CA GLY A 113 -19.94 27.93 -19.60
C GLY A 113 -20.41 29.32 -20.01
N HIS A 114 -20.10 30.41 -19.33
CA HIS A 114 -19.22 30.53 -18.17
C HIS A 114 -19.97 30.88 -16.87
N ALA A 115 -21.30 31.02 -16.88
CA ALA A 115 -22.08 31.47 -15.72
C ALA A 115 -22.99 30.39 -15.08
N LEU A 116 -22.67 29.10 -15.19
CA LEU A 116 -23.48 28.02 -14.58
C LEU A 116 -23.73 28.21 -13.07
N HIS A 117 -22.73 28.67 -12.32
CA HIS A 117 -22.81 28.92 -10.87
C HIS A 117 -23.80 30.02 -10.49
N SER A 118 -24.13 30.94 -11.40
CA SER A 118 -25.08 32.04 -11.15
C SER A 118 -26.44 31.80 -11.80
N LEU A 119 -26.49 30.99 -12.86
CA LEU A 119 -27.69 30.83 -13.70
C LEU A 119 -28.35 29.46 -13.62
N SER A 120 -27.71 28.46 -13.01
CA SER A 120 -28.27 27.11 -12.87
C SER A 120 -28.29 26.68 -11.40
N PRO A 121 -29.49 26.47 -10.80
CA PRO A 121 -29.62 26.18 -9.37
C PRO A 121 -28.81 24.98 -8.86
N PRO A 122 -28.70 23.84 -9.59
CA PRO A 122 -27.82 22.74 -9.18
C PRO A 122 -26.35 23.13 -9.05
N PHE A 123 -25.83 23.91 -10.00
CA PHE A 123 -24.43 24.36 -10.03
C PHE A 123 -24.18 25.49 -9.02
N GLU A 124 -25.13 26.38 -8.82
CA GLU A 124 -25.11 27.42 -7.78
C GLU A 124 -24.96 26.78 -6.40
N LYS A 125 -25.83 25.82 -6.07
CA LYS A 125 -25.84 25.12 -4.77
C LYS A 125 -24.51 24.46 -4.44
N VAL A 126 -23.82 23.90 -5.44
CA VAL A 126 -22.52 23.24 -5.25
C VAL A 126 -21.40 24.26 -5.11
N SER A 127 -21.40 25.30 -5.93
CA SER A 127 -20.33 26.30 -6.01
C SER A 127 -20.37 27.29 -4.87
N LEU A 128 -21.50 27.97 -4.73
CA LEU A 128 -21.76 29.01 -3.74
C LEU A 128 -22.22 28.36 -2.43
N SER A 129 -21.26 27.72 -1.77
CA SER A 129 -21.51 26.91 -0.58
C SER A 129 -20.54 27.23 0.54
N ALA A 130 -21.01 27.08 1.79
CA ALA A 130 -20.20 27.32 2.98
C ALA A 130 -18.94 26.44 3.04
N ARG A 131 -18.99 25.22 2.47
CA ARG A 131 -17.84 24.31 2.37
C ARG A 131 -16.72 24.89 1.51
N ASN A 132 -17.04 25.45 0.34
CA ASN A 132 -16.05 26.04 -0.54
C ASN A 132 -15.53 27.36 0.02
N ALA A 133 -16.39 28.14 0.68
CA ALA A 133 -15.99 29.37 1.36
C ALA A 133 -14.97 29.11 2.49
N ALA A 134 -15.16 28.02 3.25
CA ALA A 134 -14.19 27.60 4.28
C ALA A 134 -12.84 27.17 3.67
N ILE A 135 -12.85 26.50 2.52
CA ILE A 135 -11.62 26.16 1.77
C ILE A 135 -10.92 27.43 1.30
N ALA A 136 -11.64 28.36 0.67
CA ALA A 136 -11.06 29.63 0.22
C ALA A 136 -10.42 30.40 1.38
N LYS A 137 -11.09 30.48 2.53
CA LYS A 137 -10.52 31.08 3.75
C LYS A 137 -9.24 30.37 4.21
N SER A 138 -9.19 29.04 4.10
CA SER A 138 -8.00 28.25 4.48
C SER A 138 -6.81 28.51 3.55
N LEU A 139 -7.08 28.79 2.27
CA LEU A 139 -6.08 29.18 1.27
C LEU A 139 -5.63 30.65 1.40
N GLY A 140 -6.21 31.40 2.32
CA GLY A 140 -5.85 32.80 2.59
C GLY A 140 -6.69 33.84 1.86
N PHE A 141 -7.78 33.45 1.19
CA PHE A 141 -8.68 34.43 0.57
C PHE A 141 -9.41 35.28 1.62
N VAL A 142 -9.52 36.58 1.35
CA VAL A 142 -10.23 37.57 2.16
C VAL A 142 -11.61 37.88 1.57
N ASP A 143 -11.68 38.17 0.26
CA ASP A 143 -12.90 38.38 -0.52
C ASP A 143 -12.92 37.43 -1.74
N PRO A 144 -13.19 36.12 -1.54
CA PRO A 144 -13.19 35.14 -2.62
C PRO A 144 -14.34 35.36 -3.61
N ARG A 145 -14.01 35.68 -4.86
CA ARG A 145 -14.96 35.95 -5.95
C ARG A 145 -14.96 34.85 -7.01
N VAL A 146 -16.11 34.27 -7.32
CA VAL A 146 -16.28 33.26 -8.37
C VAL A 146 -16.46 33.95 -9.72
N LEU A 147 -15.51 33.74 -10.64
CA LEU A 147 -15.47 34.41 -11.94
C LEU A 147 -16.28 33.72 -13.00
N GLN A 148 -15.98 32.43 -13.14
CA GLN A 148 -16.53 31.60 -14.18
C GLN A 148 -16.75 30.20 -13.63
N SER A 149 -17.65 29.49 -14.27
CA SER A 149 -17.96 28.11 -14.01
C SER A 149 -18.41 27.42 -15.30
N MET A 150 -18.00 26.19 -15.47
CA MET A 150 -18.17 25.47 -16.72
C MET A 150 -18.20 23.97 -16.50
N VAL A 151 -18.94 23.27 -17.37
CA VAL A 151 -18.81 21.84 -17.54
C VAL A 151 -17.88 21.59 -18.72
N ILE A 152 -16.83 20.81 -18.49
CA ILE A 152 -15.93 20.30 -19.52
C ILE A 152 -16.43 18.93 -19.95
N CYS A 153 -16.85 18.83 -21.20
CA CYS A 153 -17.41 17.63 -21.83
C CYS A 153 -16.34 16.95 -22.70
N LYS A 154 -15.56 16.01 -22.14
CA LYS A 154 -14.68 15.17 -22.97
C LYS A 154 -15.48 14.01 -23.54
N GLN A 155 -15.92 14.18 -24.78
CA GLN A 155 -16.78 13.21 -25.46
C GLN A 155 -15.99 11.96 -25.91
N PRO A 156 -16.62 10.76 -25.96
CA PRO A 156 -15.95 9.55 -26.42
C PRO A 156 -15.36 9.69 -27.84
N GLY A 157 -14.06 9.44 -27.97
CA GLY A 157 -13.34 9.41 -29.25
C GLY A 157 -13.08 10.75 -29.94
N ILE A 158 -13.80 11.83 -29.59
CA ILE A 158 -13.63 13.15 -30.21
C ILE A 158 -13.25 14.27 -29.22
N GLY A 159 -13.24 13.99 -27.90
CA GLY A 159 -12.94 15.02 -26.91
C GLY A 159 -11.53 15.58 -27.08
N GLY A 160 -11.41 16.82 -27.55
CA GLY A 160 -10.14 17.44 -27.95
C GLY A 160 -9.17 17.62 -26.79
N ALA A 161 -7.86 17.65 -27.07
CA ALA A 161 -6.84 17.92 -26.07
C ALA A 161 -6.90 19.39 -25.60
N VAL A 162 -6.51 19.61 -24.35
CA VAL A 162 -6.26 20.94 -23.78
C VAL A 162 -4.74 21.01 -23.55
N PRO A 163 -4.01 21.86 -24.29
CA PRO A 163 -2.56 21.96 -24.16
C PRO A 163 -2.14 22.44 -22.76
N PRO A 164 -0.85 22.29 -22.40
CA PRO A 164 -0.30 22.82 -21.17
C PRO A 164 -0.57 24.32 -21.03
N HIS A 165 -1.18 24.72 -19.92
CA HIS A 165 -1.50 26.11 -19.62
C HIS A 165 -1.54 26.36 -18.11
N ARG A 166 -1.67 27.64 -17.74
CA ARG A 166 -1.84 28.11 -16.35
C ARG A 166 -3.07 29.00 -16.28
N ASP A 167 -3.95 28.79 -15.30
CA ASP A 167 -5.20 29.56 -15.21
C ASP A 167 -4.96 31.06 -15.00
N SER A 168 -3.88 31.45 -14.32
CA SER A 168 -3.51 32.85 -14.10
C SER A 168 -3.03 33.57 -15.36
N GLU A 169 -2.74 32.85 -16.46
CA GLU A 169 -2.54 33.46 -17.78
C GLU A 169 -3.88 33.95 -18.35
N PHE A 170 -5.01 33.30 -18.00
CA PHE A 170 -6.35 33.62 -18.51
C PHE A 170 -7.19 34.48 -17.56
N LEU A 171 -6.97 34.34 -16.24
CA LEU A 171 -7.76 34.99 -15.19
C LEU A 171 -6.84 35.79 -14.28
N TYR A 172 -6.17 36.78 -14.85
CA TYR A 172 -5.10 37.51 -14.17
C TYR A 172 -5.66 38.54 -13.17
N THR A 173 -5.15 38.48 -11.94
CA THR A 173 -5.23 39.57 -10.95
C THR A 173 -3.83 40.14 -10.74
N ARG A 174 -3.74 41.41 -10.32
CA ARG A 174 -2.48 42.07 -9.97
C ARG A 174 -2.35 42.14 -8.45
N PRO A 175 -1.55 41.29 -7.78
CA PRO A 175 -0.79 40.12 -8.28
C PRO A 175 -1.65 38.86 -8.46
N PRO A 176 -1.17 37.80 -9.17
CA PRO A 176 -1.95 36.60 -9.46
C PRO A 176 -2.55 35.91 -8.22
N SER A 177 -3.82 35.53 -8.31
CA SER A 177 -4.55 34.90 -7.20
C SER A 177 -5.52 33.79 -7.61
N ALA A 178 -5.58 33.41 -8.89
CA ALA A 178 -6.59 32.47 -9.36
C ALA A 178 -6.40 31.07 -8.73
N VAL A 179 -7.50 30.43 -8.33
CA VAL A 179 -7.54 29.01 -7.94
C VAL A 179 -8.76 28.36 -8.59
N GLY A 180 -8.56 27.19 -9.21
CA GLY A 180 -9.61 26.39 -9.81
C GLY A 180 -10.15 25.34 -8.85
N TRP A 181 -11.48 25.25 -8.73
CA TRP A 181 -12.18 24.11 -8.17
C TRP A 181 -12.59 23.23 -9.33
N TRP A 182 -12.11 22.01 -9.38
CA TRP A 182 -12.43 21.06 -10.45
C TRP A 182 -13.04 19.80 -9.85
N PHE A 183 -14.29 19.51 -10.19
CA PHE A 183 -15.03 18.36 -9.72
C PHE A 183 -15.16 17.33 -10.84
N ALA A 184 -14.75 16.10 -10.56
CA ALA A 184 -15.08 14.98 -11.43
C ALA A 184 -16.59 14.68 -11.32
N LEU A 185 -17.36 14.88 -12.39
CA LEU A 185 -18.75 14.38 -12.44
C LEU A 185 -18.80 12.93 -12.90
N GLN A 186 -17.75 12.48 -13.58
CA GLN A 186 -17.50 11.11 -13.99
C GLN A 186 -16.04 10.79 -13.69
N ASP A 187 -15.71 9.51 -13.51
CA ASP A 187 -14.32 9.06 -13.33
C ASP A 187 -13.41 9.66 -14.42
N ALA A 188 -12.31 10.25 -14.01
CA ALA A 188 -11.29 10.81 -14.88
C ALA A 188 -9.97 10.09 -14.60
N GLY A 189 -9.53 9.26 -15.54
CA GLY A 189 -8.28 8.53 -15.45
C GLY A 189 -7.54 8.46 -16.78
N PRO A 190 -6.47 7.65 -16.85
CA PRO A 190 -5.73 7.45 -18.10
C PRO A 190 -6.66 7.00 -19.25
N GLY A 191 -6.56 7.67 -20.40
CA GLY A 191 -7.29 7.34 -21.63
C GLY A 191 -8.61 8.10 -21.83
N ASN A 192 -9.25 8.64 -20.79
CA ASN A 192 -10.47 9.47 -20.93
C ASN A 192 -10.24 10.96 -20.63
N ALA A 193 -9.05 11.46 -20.94
CA ALA A 193 -8.68 12.87 -20.82
C ALA A 193 -8.80 13.42 -19.38
N THR A 194 -8.14 12.75 -18.43
CA THR A 194 -7.94 13.27 -17.07
C THR A 194 -6.98 14.47 -17.04
N LEU A 195 -6.80 15.05 -15.85
CA LEU A 195 -5.89 16.17 -15.60
C LEU A 195 -4.45 15.67 -15.44
N GLY A 196 -3.52 16.30 -16.14
CA GLY A 196 -2.08 16.20 -15.88
C GLY A 196 -1.60 17.43 -15.14
N MET A 197 -0.90 17.24 -14.02
CA MET A 197 -0.36 18.31 -13.18
C MET A 197 1.16 18.28 -13.13
N TRP A 198 1.78 19.45 -13.18
CA TRP A 198 3.22 19.58 -12.97
C TRP A 198 3.52 20.03 -11.54
N ARG A 199 3.92 19.09 -10.68
CA ARG A 199 4.19 19.36 -9.26
C ARG A 199 5.21 20.49 -9.09
N GLY A 200 4.86 21.48 -8.27
CA GLY A 200 5.74 22.60 -7.92
C GLY A 200 5.89 23.68 -8.98
N SER A 201 5.30 23.51 -10.17
CA SER A 201 5.39 24.50 -11.27
C SER A 201 4.69 25.81 -10.96
N HIS A 202 3.80 25.86 -9.96
CA HIS A 202 3.13 27.09 -9.51
C HIS A 202 4.09 28.15 -8.95
N ARG A 203 5.32 27.73 -8.60
CA ARG A 203 6.41 28.62 -8.16
C ARG A 203 7.11 29.33 -9.33
N GLN A 204 6.77 28.98 -10.57
CA GLN A 204 7.24 29.65 -11.77
C GLN A 204 6.43 30.92 -12.04
N ARG A 205 7.01 31.78 -12.88
CA ARG A 205 6.46 33.11 -13.19
C ARG A 205 5.41 33.05 -14.29
N ILE A 206 4.34 33.83 -14.16
CA ILE A 206 3.38 34.10 -15.23
C ILE A 206 3.98 35.15 -16.16
N LYS A 207 4.48 34.74 -17.32
CA LYS A 207 5.18 35.61 -18.29
C LYS A 207 4.28 36.21 -19.36
N ARG A 208 3.09 35.64 -19.55
CA ARG A 208 2.15 36.03 -20.60
C ARG A 208 0.74 36.09 -20.07
N ARG A 209 -0.14 36.81 -20.77
CA ARG A 209 -1.53 37.02 -20.40
C ARG A 209 -2.43 36.92 -21.61
N PHE A 210 -3.59 36.30 -21.46
CA PHE A 210 -4.63 36.19 -22.47
C PHE A 210 -5.65 37.32 -22.27
N VAL A 211 -5.62 38.29 -23.19
CA VAL A 211 -6.34 39.56 -23.07
C VAL A 211 -7.28 39.79 -24.25
N ARG A 212 -8.24 40.70 -24.09
CA ARG A 212 -9.06 41.21 -25.19
C ARG A 212 -8.17 42.02 -26.14
N ARG A 213 -8.26 41.73 -27.43
CA ARG A 213 -7.72 42.59 -28.48
C ARG A 213 -8.70 43.73 -28.71
N ILE A 214 -8.22 44.96 -28.61
CA ILE A 214 -9.03 46.16 -28.83
C ILE A 214 -8.82 46.66 -30.27
N GLY A 215 -9.91 46.83 -31.02
CA GLY A 215 -9.92 47.36 -32.37
C GLY A 215 -9.75 48.88 -32.41
N GLU A 216 -9.62 49.45 -33.60
CA GLU A 216 -9.46 50.90 -33.80
C GLU A 216 -10.63 51.73 -33.25
N ASP A 217 -11.81 51.12 -33.10
CA ASP A 217 -13.03 51.72 -32.57
C ASP A 217 -13.14 51.64 -31.03
N GLY A 218 -12.12 51.10 -30.36
CA GLY A 218 -12.09 50.92 -28.91
C GLY A 218 -12.90 49.72 -28.40
N LYS A 219 -13.49 48.90 -29.30
CA LYS A 219 -14.24 47.69 -28.91
C LYS A 219 -13.35 46.47 -28.94
N ALA A 220 -13.72 45.45 -28.18
CA ALA A 220 -13.06 44.15 -28.25
C ALA A 220 -13.40 43.45 -29.56
N VAL A 221 -12.39 43.10 -30.34
CA VAL A 221 -12.51 42.44 -31.67
C VAL A 221 -11.97 41.02 -31.68
N GLY A 222 -11.63 40.47 -30.50
CA GLY A 222 -11.07 39.14 -30.34
C GLY A 222 -10.20 39.04 -29.08
N THR A 223 -9.29 38.07 -29.06
CA THR A 223 -8.35 37.84 -27.96
C THR A 223 -6.94 37.60 -28.45
N GLU A 224 -5.94 37.86 -27.60
CA GLU A 224 -4.54 37.61 -27.91
C GLU A 224 -3.69 37.38 -26.66
N PHE A 225 -2.54 36.74 -26.84
CA PHE A 225 -1.52 36.65 -25.79
C PHE A 225 -0.57 37.85 -25.85
N VAL A 226 -0.42 38.55 -24.72
CA VAL A 226 0.55 39.64 -24.52
C VAL A 226 1.55 39.26 -23.43
N GLU A 227 2.70 39.93 -23.39
CA GLU A 227 3.66 39.80 -22.29
C GLU A 227 3.06 40.32 -20.97
N ASN A 228 3.39 39.70 -19.84
CA ASN A 228 2.91 40.15 -18.54
C ASN A 228 3.72 41.37 -18.06
N ASP A 229 3.05 42.52 -18.02
CA ASP A 229 3.60 43.80 -17.56
C ASP A 229 3.36 44.07 -16.05
N GLY A 230 2.75 43.13 -15.33
CA GLY A 230 2.49 43.21 -13.89
C GLY A 230 3.31 42.21 -13.07
N PRO A 231 3.02 42.07 -11.76
CA PRO A 231 3.57 41.01 -10.93
C PRO A 231 3.36 39.63 -11.56
N GLU A 232 4.42 38.83 -11.58
CA GLU A 232 4.43 37.52 -12.23
C GLU A 232 4.21 36.35 -11.24
N VAL A 233 4.21 36.64 -9.93
CA VAL A 233 4.07 35.66 -8.85
C VAL A 233 3.01 36.13 -7.83
N PRO A 234 2.37 35.21 -7.09
CA PRO A 234 1.38 35.57 -6.08
C PRO A 234 1.97 36.38 -4.93
N ARG A 235 1.15 37.23 -4.30
CA ARG A 235 1.56 38.04 -3.15
C ARG A 235 2.15 37.15 -2.04
N GLY A 236 3.28 37.59 -1.47
CA GLY A 236 3.97 36.86 -0.40
C GLY A 236 4.95 35.78 -0.87
N SER A 237 5.04 35.52 -2.18
CA SER A 237 5.95 34.51 -2.74
C SER A 237 7.32 35.07 -3.16
N GLU A 238 7.59 36.37 -2.92
CA GLU A 238 8.73 37.12 -3.46
C GLU A 238 10.08 36.81 -2.76
N GLY A 239 10.08 36.14 -1.60
CA GLY A 239 11.28 35.87 -0.78
C GLY A 239 11.79 34.42 -0.74
N ASP A 240 11.02 33.45 -1.25
CA ASP A 240 11.23 32.02 -1.01
C ASP A 240 12.14 31.33 -2.06
N GLY A 241 12.89 32.09 -2.87
CA GLY A 241 13.55 31.56 -4.07
C GLY A 241 12.56 31.12 -5.17
N GLN A 242 11.26 31.33 -4.95
CA GLN A 242 10.20 31.17 -5.94
C GLN A 242 10.34 32.30 -6.98
N GLY A 243 10.40 31.94 -8.26
CA GLY A 243 10.76 32.87 -9.34
C GLY A 243 12.13 32.62 -9.98
N GLN A 244 12.85 31.55 -9.62
CA GLN A 244 13.90 31.01 -10.50
C GLN A 244 13.25 30.30 -11.69
N ASP A 245 13.26 30.98 -12.82
CA ASP A 245 13.02 30.37 -14.13
C ASP A 245 14.22 29.47 -14.45
N GLN A 246 14.22 28.22 -13.97
CA GLN A 246 15.37 27.30 -14.14
C GLN A 246 15.62 26.89 -15.60
N GLY A 247 15.01 27.56 -16.59
CA GLY A 247 15.18 27.25 -18.01
C GLY A 247 14.86 25.80 -18.37
N GLN A 248 14.17 25.08 -17.48
CA GLN A 248 13.93 23.66 -17.62
C GLN A 248 12.79 23.49 -18.62
N GLU A 249 13.14 23.07 -19.83
CA GLU A 249 12.14 22.63 -20.81
C GLU A 249 11.24 21.58 -20.17
N VAL A 250 9.95 21.85 -20.26
CA VAL A 250 8.87 21.03 -19.72
C VAL A 250 8.81 19.72 -20.53
N LYS A 251 9.49 18.68 -20.07
CA LYS A 251 9.41 17.31 -20.61
C LYS A 251 8.16 16.60 -20.11
N ASP A 252 7.48 15.86 -20.98
CA ASP A 252 6.27 15.09 -20.64
C ASP A 252 6.47 14.09 -19.46
N GLU A 253 7.71 13.73 -19.13
CA GLU A 253 8.07 12.81 -18.03
C GLU A 253 7.82 13.37 -16.62
N ASP A 254 7.80 14.70 -16.45
CA ASP A 254 7.57 15.36 -15.15
C ASP A 254 6.08 15.66 -14.89
N LEU A 255 5.21 15.30 -15.83
CA LEU A 255 3.78 15.48 -15.74
C LEU A 255 3.12 14.29 -15.03
N GLU A 256 2.43 14.57 -13.94
CA GLU A 256 1.66 13.58 -13.21
C GLU A 256 0.22 13.55 -13.72
N ILE A 257 -0.17 12.42 -14.31
CA ILE A 257 -1.54 12.16 -14.72
C ILE A 257 -2.35 11.72 -13.50
N LEU A 258 -3.33 12.53 -13.09
CA LEU A 258 -4.16 12.25 -11.92
C LEU A 258 -5.25 11.23 -12.24
N ASP A 259 -5.44 10.23 -11.38
CA ASP A 259 -6.61 9.36 -11.39
C ASP A 259 -7.64 9.88 -10.37
N ILE A 260 -8.76 10.39 -10.86
CA ILE A 260 -9.73 11.17 -10.09
C ILE A 260 -11.11 10.53 -10.21
N LYS A 261 -11.61 9.99 -9.10
CA LYS A 261 -12.95 9.36 -9.05
C LYS A 261 -14.05 10.40 -9.07
N ALA A 262 -15.20 10.05 -9.65
CA ALA A 262 -16.39 10.90 -9.62
C ALA A 262 -16.70 11.36 -8.19
N GLY A 263 -17.01 12.64 -8.02
CA GLY A 263 -17.26 13.28 -6.73
C GLY A 263 -16.03 13.92 -6.07
N SER A 264 -14.82 13.61 -6.54
CA SER A 264 -13.60 14.22 -6.00
C SER A 264 -13.45 15.67 -6.44
N LEU A 265 -12.90 16.51 -5.56
CA LEU A 265 -12.49 17.89 -5.83
C LEU A 265 -10.97 17.93 -6.06
N VAL A 266 -10.54 18.55 -7.14
CA VAL A 266 -9.15 18.96 -7.39
C VAL A 266 -9.09 20.48 -7.24
N LEU A 267 -8.33 20.96 -6.26
CA LEU A 267 -7.95 22.36 -6.15
C LEU A 267 -6.70 22.58 -7.01
N ILE A 268 -6.75 23.57 -7.90
CA ILE A 268 -5.72 23.86 -8.89
C ILE A 268 -5.19 25.26 -8.61
N HIS A 269 -3.93 25.40 -8.20
CA HIS A 269 -3.31 26.72 -8.06
C HIS A 269 -3.18 27.35 -9.44
N GLY A 270 -3.56 28.62 -9.59
CA GLY A 270 -3.61 29.24 -10.92
C GLY A 270 -2.28 29.39 -11.65
N ASN A 271 -1.14 29.17 -10.99
CA ASN A 271 0.18 29.18 -11.61
C ASN A 271 0.69 27.78 -11.94
N VAL A 272 0.01 26.72 -11.47
CA VAL A 272 0.44 25.35 -11.75
C VAL A 272 0.20 25.06 -13.23
N LEU A 273 1.24 24.59 -13.90
CA LEU A 273 1.12 24.13 -15.28
C LEU A 273 0.35 22.82 -15.29
N HIS A 274 -0.72 22.79 -16.06
CA HIS A 274 -1.56 21.61 -16.18
C HIS A 274 -2.12 21.45 -17.59
N LYS A 275 -2.47 20.22 -17.94
CA LYS A 275 -2.98 19.86 -19.28
C LYS A 275 -4.04 18.77 -19.19
N SER A 276 -4.75 18.51 -20.29
CA SER A 276 -5.67 17.39 -20.38
C SER A 276 -5.66 16.80 -21.78
N GLU A 277 -5.26 15.53 -21.90
CA GLU A 277 -5.09 14.86 -23.18
C GLU A 277 -6.40 14.73 -24.00
N LYS A 278 -6.28 14.24 -25.24
CA LYS A 278 -7.45 13.85 -26.05
C LYS A 278 -8.16 12.65 -25.41
N ASN A 279 -9.50 12.62 -25.43
CA ASN A 279 -10.25 11.45 -25.00
C ASN A 279 -10.27 10.41 -26.13
N THR A 280 -9.42 9.39 -26.00
CA THR A 280 -9.35 8.26 -26.94
C THR A 280 -10.21 7.08 -26.49
N SER A 281 -10.85 7.17 -25.32
CA SER A 281 -11.65 6.09 -24.74
C SER A 281 -13.09 6.07 -25.28
N PRO A 282 -13.80 4.93 -25.13
CA PRO A 282 -15.23 4.85 -25.44
C PRO A 282 -16.12 5.48 -24.36
N ARG A 283 -15.57 6.06 -23.29
CA ARG A 283 -16.32 6.65 -22.17
C ARG A 283 -16.21 8.17 -22.20
N SER A 284 -17.28 8.87 -21.84
CA SER A 284 -17.22 10.32 -21.64
C SER A 284 -16.51 10.63 -20.32
N ARG A 285 -16.01 11.86 -20.20
CA ARG A 285 -15.54 12.43 -18.94
C ARG A 285 -16.07 13.83 -18.80
N PHE A 286 -17.13 13.97 -18.01
CA PHE A 286 -17.68 15.27 -17.63
C PHE A 286 -17.04 15.72 -16.32
N ALA A 287 -16.65 16.98 -16.28
CA ALA A 287 -16.14 17.61 -15.08
C ALA A 287 -16.75 18.99 -14.95
N TYR A 288 -17.10 19.38 -13.73
CA TYR A 288 -17.55 20.72 -13.43
C TYR A 288 -16.40 21.50 -12.82
N THR A 289 -16.12 22.71 -13.29
CA THR A 289 -15.08 23.54 -12.71
C THR A 289 -15.51 24.98 -12.59
N PHE A 290 -15.06 25.65 -11.54
CA PHE A 290 -15.20 27.09 -11.39
C PHE A 290 -13.90 27.68 -10.83
N HIS A 291 -13.66 28.96 -11.13
CA HIS A 291 -12.45 29.66 -10.72
C HIS A 291 -12.77 30.78 -9.73
N VAL A 292 -11.94 30.90 -8.70
CA VAL A 292 -12.04 31.94 -7.68
C VAL A 292 -10.80 32.82 -7.72
N ILE A 293 -11.01 34.14 -7.57
CA ILE A 293 -9.94 35.13 -7.40
C ILE A 293 -10.13 35.91 -6.10
N GLU A 294 -9.10 36.67 -5.73
CA GLU A 294 -9.15 37.61 -4.62
C GLU A 294 -9.74 38.94 -5.08
N GLY A 295 -10.71 39.46 -4.32
CA GLY A 295 -11.36 40.74 -4.55
C GLY A 295 -11.04 41.81 -3.51
N ALA A 296 -10.23 41.49 -2.51
CA ALA A 296 -9.84 42.41 -1.46
C ALA A 296 -8.86 43.49 -1.96
N ASP A 297 -8.73 44.56 -1.18
CA ASP A 297 -7.86 45.68 -1.49
C ASP A 297 -6.42 45.23 -1.81
N GLY A 298 -5.92 45.69 -2.96
CA GLY A 298 -4.60 45.36 -3.46
C GLY A 298 -4.55 44.14 -4.38
N TRP A 299 -5.68 43.56 -4.79
CA TRP A 299 -5.78 42.69 -5.95
C TRP A 299 -6.65 43.35 -7.02
N ASP A 300 -6.03 43.82 -8.09
CA ASP A 300 -6.77 44.46 -9.19
C ASP A 300 -7.10 43.41 -10.26
N TYR A 301 -8.39 43.25 -10.58
CA TYR A 301 -8.82 42.45 -11.73
C TYR A 301 -8.67 43.28 -13.00
N ASP A 302 -7.82 42.84 -13.92
CA ASP A 302 -7.39 43.66 -15.05
C ASP A 302 -8.49 43.80 -16.12
N GLU A 303 -8.78 45.03 -16.51
CA GLU A 303 -9.82 45.38 -17.50
C GLU A 303 -9.54 44.78 -18.90
N ARG A 304 -8.29 44.39 -19.19
CA ARG A 304 -7.94 43.71 -20.43
C ARG A 304 -8.23 42.21 -20.40
N ASN A 305 -8.59 41.62 -19.26
CA ASN A 305 -8.90 40.19 -19.20
C ASN A 305 -10.02 39.82 -20.19
N TRP A 306 -9.89 38.67 -20.85
CA TRP A 306 -10.88 38.22 -21.84
C TRP A 306 -12.29 38.09 -21.23
N LEU A 307 -12.39 37.64 -19.98
CA LEU A 307 -13.63 37.56 -19.20
C LEU A 307 -13.83 38.85 -18.39
N GLN A 308 -14.95 39.51 -18.60
CA GLN A 308 -15.34 40.71 -17.84
C GLN A 308 -16.54 40.39 -16.93
N PRO A 309 -16.69 41.08 -15.80
CA PRO A 309 -17.86 40.94 -14.94
C PRO A 309 -19.16 41.31 -15.70
N PRO A 310 -20.33 40.85 -15.22
CA PRO A 310 -21.62 41.20 -15.82
C PRO A 310 -21.83 42.72 -15.86
N GLU A 311 -22.51 43.22 -16.89
CA GLU A 311 -22.82 44.66 -17.00
C GLU A 311 -23.53 45.18 -15.74
N GLY A 312 -22.86 46.07 -15.00
CA GLY A 312 -23.40 46.69 -13.78
C GLY A 312 -23.35 45.84 -12.51
N GLY A 313 -22.64 44.71 -12.50
CA GLY A 313 -22.52 43.82 -11.35
C GLY A 313 -21.08 43.44 -10.96
N GLU A 314 -20.92 42.85 -9.78
CA GLU A 314 -19.67 42.21 -9.34
C GLU A 314 -19.76 40.69 -9.54
N PHE A 315 -18.62 40.00 -9.58
CA PHE A 315 -18.56 38.54 -9.52
C PHE A 315 -19.19 38.02 -8.21
N SER A 316 -19.76 36.81 -8.25
CA SER A 316 -20.42 36.20 -7.08
C SER A 316 -19.45 36.02 -5.92
N LYS A 317 -19.82 36.48 -4.72
CA LYS A 317 -18.99 36.39 -3.52
C LYS A 317 -19.23 35.10 -2.78
N LEU A 318 -18.19 34.30 -2.60
CA LEU A 318 -18.27 33.03 -1.89
C LEU A 318 -18.40 33.25 -0.37
N SER A 319 -17.94 34.40 0.13
CA SER A 319 -18.02 34.80 1.54
C SER A 319 -19.45 34.95 2.06
N ASP A 320 -20.40 35.31 1.20
CA ASP A 320 -21.80 35.54 1.57
C ASP A 320 -22.46 34.27 2.13
N TYR A 321 -21.86 33.11 1.86
CA TYR A 321 -22.38 31.81 2.22
C TYR A 321 -21.74 31.22 3.50
N LEU A 322 -20.79 31.92 4.14
CA LEU A 322 -20.14 31.47 5.39
C LEU A 322 -21.08 31.43 6.61
N ASN A 323 -22.11 32.30 6.62
CA ASN A 323 -22.97 32.53 7.79
C ASN A 323 -24.42 32.07 7.60
N LEU A 324 -24.75 31.40 6.48
CA LEU A 324 -26.09 30.86 6.25
C LEU A 324 -26.29 29.61 7.12
N SER A 325 -26.96 29.80 8.26
CA SER A 325 -27.42 28.74 9.15
C SER A 325 -28.37 27.80 8.41
N ILE A 326 -27.95 26.55 8.22
CA ILE A 326 -28.81 25.48 7.71
C ILE A 326 -29.94 25.24 8.74
N PRO A 327 -31.23 25.16 8.34
CA PRO A 327 -32.33 24.89 9.26
C PRO A 327 -32.10 23.60 10.06
N ASP A 328 -32.34 23.75 11.35
CA ASP A 328 -32.05 22.85 12.46
C ASP A 328 -32.89 21.56 12.44
N ASN A 329 -32.61 20.65 11.49
CA ASN A 329 -33.23 19.32 11.49
C ASN A 329 -32.31 18.16 11.06
N ARG A 330 -31.00 18.34 11.17
CA ARG A 330 -30.06 17.23 11.31
C ARG A 330 -29.09 17.55 12.41
N ARG A 331 -29.45 17.14 13.63
CA ARG A 331 -28.53 16.95 14.74
C ARG A 331 -27.45 15.99 14.22
N TRP A 332 -26.33 16.55 13.79
CA TRP A 332 -25.10 15.81 13.63
C TRP A 332 -24.82 15.21 15.00
N ILE A 333 -24.95 13.89 15.11
CA ILE A 333 -24.48 13.15 16.27
C ILE A 333 -22.97 13.36 16.26
N MET A 334 -22.52 14.33 17.03
CA MET A 334 -21.15 14.41 17.51
C MET A 334 -20.94 13.12 18.30
N SER A 335 -20.20 12.19 17.71
CA SER A 335 -19.59 11.11 18.48
C SER A 335 -18.48 11.72 19.34
N ASP A 336 -18.48 11.33 20.61
CA ASP A 336 -17.52 11.65 21.68
C ASP A 336 -16.06 11.77 21.21
N PRO A 337 -15.25 12.67 21.80
CA PRO A 337 -13.80 12.74 21.57
C PRO A 337 -13.02 11.48 22.02
N GLU A 338 -13.67 10.50 22.67
CA GLU A 338 -13.06 9.25 23.14
C GLU A 338 -13.73 7.98 22.58
N SER A 339 -14.59 8.11 21.57
CA SER A 339 -15.10 6.93 20.85
C SER A 339 -14.39 6.81 19.50
N GLU A 340 -13.52 5.79 19.37
CA GLU A 340 -13.04 5.38 18.05
C GLU A 340 -14.26 5.24 17.12
N PRO A 341 -14.28 5.93 15.97
CA PRO A 341 -15.41 5.80 15.07
C PRO A 341 -15.48 4.33 14.68
N PHE A 342 -16.63 3.72 14.97
CA PHE A 342 -17.05 2.46 14.39
C PHE A 342 -17.23 2.74 12.89
N ILE A 343 -16.10 2.76 12.17
CA ILE A 343 -16.04 2.97 10.73
C ILE A 343 -16.79 1.78 10.13
N ARG A 344 -18.00 2.05 9.63
CA ARG A 344 -18.57 1.28 8.53
C ARG A 344 -17.46 1.22 7.47
N SER A 345 -16.87 0.05 7.31
CA SER A 345 -15.91 -0.20 6.25
C SER A 345 -16.66 -0.18 4.93
N SER A 346 -16.80 1.00 4.32
CA SER A 346 -16.91 1.13 2.88
C SER A 346 -15.57 0.74 2.27
N LEU A 347 -15.28 -0.56 2.30
CA LEU A 347 -14.54 -1.17 1.22
C LEU A 347 -15.61 -1.46 0.16
N GLU A 348 -15.84 -0.48 -0.72
CA GLU A 348 -16.10 -0.89 -2.09
C GLU A 348 -14.75 -1.45 -2.56
N ILE A 349 -14.62 -2.79 -2.59
CA ILE A 349 -13.72 -3.38 -3.57
C ILE A 349 -14.35 -2.97 -4.90
N GLU A 350 -13.84 -1.86 -5.45
CA GLU A 350 -14.04 -1.49 -6.83
C GLU A 350 -14.00 -2.77 -7.66
N GLU A 351 -14.96 -2.95 -8.55
CA GLU A 351 -14.67 -3.76 -9.73
C GLU A 351 -13.47 -3.09 -10.41
N GLU A 352 -12.33 -3.70 -10.17
CA GLU A 352 -11.02 -3.36 -10.69
C GLU A 352 -11.12 -3.10 -12.19
N LYS A 353 -11.22 -1.82 -12.57
CA LYS A 353 -11.06 -1.38 -13.95
C LYS A 353 -9.58 -1.53 -14.30
N ASP A 354 -9.23 -2.67 -14.88
CA ASP A 354 -8.14 -2.92 -15.83
C ASP A 354 -7.07 -1.81 -15.97
N LEU A 355 -6.26 -1.61 -14.94
CA LEU A 355 -5.11 -0.71 -14.95
C LEU A 355 -3.81 -1.46 -14.63
N HIS A 356 -3.66 -2.68 -15.15
CA HIS A 356 -2.35 -3.30 -15.30
C HIS A 356 -2.26 -3.94 -16.69
N PRO A 357 -1.23 -3.62 -17.51
CA PRO A 357 -0.93 -4.46 -18.64
C PRO A 357 -0.46 -5.81 -18.08
N HIS A 358 -0.79 -6.91 -18.78
CA HIS A 358 -0.06 -8.19 -18.83
C HIS A 358 -0.92 -9.43 -18.57
N GLY A 359 -1.25 -10.11 -19.67
CA GLY A 359 -1.40 -11.57 -19.70
C GLY A 359 -2.71 -12.14 -19.17
N ASN A 360 -3.31 -13.04 -19.94
CA ASN A 360 -4.38 -13.90 -19.44
C ASN A 360 -3.86 -14.67 -18.20
N LEU A 361 -4.63 -14.83 -17.10
CA LEU A 361 -4.20 -15.58 -15.89
C LEU A 361 -3.53 -16.92 -16.25
N ARG A 362 -4.02 -17.60 -17.29
CA ARG A 362 -3.44 -18.84 -17.83
C ARG A 362 -2.00 -18.70 -18.34
N GLN A 363 -1.63 -17.55 -18.88
CA GLN A 363 -0.27 -17.22 -19.35
C GLN A 363 0.67 -16.91 -18.18
N LEU A 364 0.15 -16.36 -17.06
CA LEU A 364 0.92 -16.01 -15.85
C LEU A 364 1.07 -17.18 -14.87
N LEU A 365 0.14 -18.15 -14.85
CA LEU A 365 0.18 -19.32 -13.96
C LEU A 365 1.53 -20.05 -13.91
N PRO A 366 2.25 -20.28 -15.04
CA PRO A 366 3.56 -20.91 -14.98
C PRO A 366 4.64 -20.05 -14.32
N LEU A 367 4.56 -18.72 -14.44
CA LEU A 367 5.45 -17.80 -13.74
C LEU A 367 5.16 -17.84 -12.24
N VAL A 368 3.88 -17.75 -11.85
CA VAL A 368 3.44 -17.89 -10.46
C VAL A 368 3.88 -19.23 -9.87
N GLY A 369 3.75 -20.32 -10.63
CA GLY A 369 4.24 -21.63 -10.23
C GLY A 369 5.76 -21.68 -10.00
N ALA A 370 6.55 -20.93 -10.79
CA ALA A 370 7.99 -20.85 -10.60
C ALA A 370 8.39 -20.06 -9.35
N VAL A 371 7.76 -18.91 -9.07
CA VAL A 371 8.02 -18.19 -7.81
C VAL A 371 7.51 -18.96 -6.59
N TRP A 372 6.41 -19.71 -6.71
CA TRP A 372 5.97 -20.65 -5.67
C TRP A 372 6.91 -21.82 -5.44
N LEU A 373 7.57 -22.33 -6.49
CA LEU A 373 8.61 -23.35 -6.33
C LEU A 373 9.78 -22.78 -5.52
N GLY A 374 10.19 -21.54 -5.80
CA GLY A 374 11.16 -20.82 -4.97
C GLY A 374 10.71 -20.75 -3.51
N GLU A 375 9.51 -20.22 -3.26
CA GLU A 375 8.92 -20.13 -1.92
C GLU A 375 8.85 -21.47 -1.20
N PHE A 376 8.50 -22.55 -1.92
CA PHE A 376 8.47 -23.90 -1.37
C PHE A 376 9.86 -24.38 -0.94
N ILE A 377 10.89 -24.14 -1.75
CA ILE A 377 12.28 -24.51 -1.45
C ILE A 377 12.75 -23.77 -0.19
N ASP A 378 12.52 -22.45 -0.11
CA ASP A 378 12.83 -21.65 1.08
C ASP A 378 12.11 -22.21 2.32
N ALA A 379 10.81 -22.49 2.21
CA ALA A 379 10.00 -22.99 3.31
C ALA A 379 10.48 -24.37 3.82
N VAL A 380 10.88 -25.27 2.92
CA VAL A 380 11.50 -26.56 3.26
C VAL A 380 12.83 -26.32 3.98
N ASP A 381 13.70 -25.48 3.41
CA ASP A 381 15.05 -25.23 3.94
C ASP A 381 15.06 -24.55 5.32
N GLN A 382 14.04 -23.73 5.61
CA GLN A 382 13.83 -23.15 6.95
C GLN A 382 13.69 -24.22 8.05
N THR A 383 13.05 -25.36 7.75
CA THR A 383 12.71 -26.38 8.76
C THR A 383 13.38 -27.73 8.55
N ILE A 384 14.10 -27.93 7.45
CA ILE A 384 14.74 -29.22 7.10
C ILE A 384 15.71 -29.74 8.18
N LEU A 385 16.34 -28.82 8.91
CA LEU A 385 17.30 -29.15 9.95
C LEU A 385 16.68 -29.36 11.33
N VAL A 386 15.40 -29.06 11.53
CA VAL A 386 14.74 -29.13 12.86
C VAL A 386 14.86 -30.52 13.48
N SER A 387 14.81 -31.57 12.68
CA SER A 387 14.93 -32.97 13.13
C SER A 387 16.35 -33.53 13.09
N THR A 388 17.31 -32.82 12.48
CA THR A 388 18.64 -33.39 12.13
C THR A 388 19.83 -32.55 12.56
N TYR A 389 19.63 -31.32 13.07
CA TYR A 389 20.73 -30.44 13.47
C TYR A 389 21.66 -31.08 14.52
N GLY A 390 21.12 -31.88 15.44
CA GLY A 390 21.91 -32.61 16.44
C GLY A 390 22.81 -33.68 15.82
N THR A 391 22.29 -34.42 14.83
CA THR A 391 23.06 -35.43 14.07
C THR A 391 24.17 -34.79 13.26
N ILE A 392 23.90 -33.65 12.61
CA ILE A 392 24.92 -32.94 11.83
C ILE A 392 26.03 -32.43 12.76
N SER A 393 25.65 -31.80 13.87
CA SER A 393 26.60 -31.17 14.79
C SER A 393 27.43 -32.17 15.57
N SER A 394 26.89 -33.36 15.85
CA SER A 394 27.64 -34.44 16.48
C SER A 394 28.73 -35.03 15.59
N GLN A 395 28.52 -35.06 14.27
CA GLN A 395 29.57 -35.47 13.30
C GLN A 395 30.79 -34.55 13.33
N PHE A 396 30.61 -33.29 13.73
CA PHE A 396 31.70 -32.32 13.89
C PHE A 396 32.18 -32.20 15.34
N HIS A 397 31.72 -33.07 16.25
CA HIS A 397 32.02 -33.00 17.69
C HIS A 397 31.68 -31.63 18.33
N SER A 398 30.69 -30.92 17.80
CA SER A 398 30.36 -29.54 18.18
C SER A 398 28.86 -29.36 18.42
N LEU A 399 28.30 -30.19 19.31
CA LEU A 399 26.86 -30.24 19.58
C LEU A 399 26.28 -28.91 20.09
N SER A 400 27.05 -28.14 20.87
CA SER A 400 26.65 -26.81 21.37
C SER A 400 26.39 -25.80 20.25
N MET A 401 27.03 -25.97 19.09
CA MET A 401 26.82 -25.12 17.92
C MET A 401 25.63 -25.58 17.05
N GLY A 402 24.92 -26.64 17.43
CA GLY A 402 23.91 -27.23 16.56
C GLY A 402 22.63 -26.41 16.40
N SER A 403 22.21 -25.73 17.46
CA SER A 403 21.07 -24.81 17.39
C SER A 403 21.31 -23.63 16.44
N TRP A 404 22.57 -23.21 16.29
CA TRP A 404 22.97 -22.15 15.36
C TRP A 404 22.71 -22.48 13.89
N LEU A 405 22.59 -23.76 13.54
CA LEU A 405 22.20 -24.18 12.19
C LEU A 405 20.77 -23.72 11.83
N LEU A 406 19.89 -23.58 12.83
CA LEU A 406 18.54 -23.04 12.65
C LEU A 406 18.58 -21.51 12.78
N THR A 407 19.18 -21.01 13.86
CA THR A 407 19.23 -19.56 14.17
C THR A 407 19.91 -18.75 13.08
N GLY A 408 21.00 -19.26 12.49
CA GLY A 408 21.74 -18.58 11.44
C GLY A 408 20.87 -18.24 10.22
N TYR A 409 19.97 -19.13 9.83
CA TYR A 409 19.04 -18.87 8.73
C TYR A 409 18.12 -17.70 9.02
N ASN A 410 17.48 -17.72 10.19
CA ASN A 410 16.56 -16.68 10.62
C ASN A 410 17.24 -15.31 10.76
N LEU A 411 18.52 -15.30 11.15
CA LEU A 411 19.33 -14.09 11.25
C LEU A 411 19.47 -13.40 9.89
N GLY A 412 19.94 -14.15 8.87
CA GLY A 412 20.02 -13.63 7.50
C GLY A 412 18.66 -13.21 6.97
N PHE A 413 17.63 -14.01 7.24
CA PHE A 413 16.28 -13.73 6.77
C PHE A 413 15.73 -12.40 7.32
N CYS A 414 15.80 -12.18 8.63
CA CYS A 414 15.29 -10.96 9.26
C CYS A 414 16.05 -9.71 8.82
N ILE A 415 17.38 -9.80 8.63
CA ILE A 415 18.21 -8.67 8.19
C ILE A 415 17.86 -8.26 6.76
N ALA A 416 17.69 -9.23 5.86
CA ALA A 416 17.51 -8.95 4.44
C ALA A 416 16.11 -8.42 4.08
N LEU A 417 15.08 -8.75 4.87
CA LEU A 417 13.69 -8.38 4.55
C LEU A 417 13.49 -6.88 4.25
N PRO A 418 13.76 -5.94 5.18
CA PRO A 418 13.55 -4.52 4.90
C PRO A 418 14.52 -3.97 3.84
N VAL A 419 15.69 -4.59 3.67
CA VAL A 419 16.62 -4.25 2.58
C VAL A 419 16.00 -4.55 1.22
N TYR A 420 15.35 -5.71 1.03
CA TYR A 420 14.63 -5.99 -0.23
C TYR A 420 13.48 -5.01 -0.49
N GLY A 421 12.83 -4.49 0.56
CA GLY A 421 11.80 -3.47 0.45
C GLY A 421 12.35 -2.19 -0.18
N LEU A 422 13.45 -1.68 0.38
CA LEU A 422 14.17 -0.52 -0.16
C LEU A 422 14.73 -0.77 -1.57
N LEU A 423 15.33 -1.92 -1.81
CA LEU A 423 15.92 -2.25 -3.10
C LEU A 423 14.88 -2.39 -4.22
N CYS A 424 13.63 -2.74 -3.89
CA CYS A 424 12.52 -2.76 -4.85
C CYS A 424 12.19 -1.38 -5.43
N ASP A 425 12.61 -0.30 -4.77
CA ASP A 425 12.42 1.07 -5.28
C ASP A 425 13.55 1.46 -6.25
N ILE A 426 14.65 0.70 -6.28
CA ILE A 426 15.87 1.02 -7.04
C ILE A 426 16.08 0.04 -8.20
N TYR A 427 15.81 -1.24 -7.99
CA TYR A 427 16.08 -2.32 -8.93
C TYR A 427 14.80 -3.02 -9.38
N SER A 428 14.84 -3.57 -10.60
CA SER A 428 13.73 -4.35 -11.12
C SER A 428 13.52 -5.65 -10.33
N ARG A 429 12.27 -6.10 -10.24
CA ARG A 429 11.88 -7.34 -9.53
C ARG A 429 12.68 -8.55 -10.01
N LYS A 430 13.01 -8.60 -11.30
CA LYS A 430 13.79 -9.67 -11.93
C LYS A 430 15.23 -9.74 -11.39
N ILE A 431 15.91 -8.60 -11.29
CA ILE A 431 17.28 -8.54 -10.77
C ILE A 431 17.30 -8.96 -9.30
N LEU A 432 16.32 -8.50 -8.51
CA LEU A 432 16.23 -8.83 -7.10
C LEU A 432 15.94 -10.32 -6.87
N LEU A 433 15.09 -10.95 -7.69
CA LEU A 433 14.87 -12.39 -7.62
C LEU A 433 16.12 -13.19 -7.98
N PHE A 434 16.88 -12.78 -9.01
CA PHE A 434 18.14 -13.45 -9.32
C PHE A 434 19.16 -13.30 -8.21
N THR A 435 19.25 -12.12 -7.60
CA THR A 435 20.13 -11.86 -6.46
C THR A 435 19.76 -12.75 -5.28
N SER A 436 18.47 -12.87 -5.01
CA SER A 436 17.91 -13.74 -3.98
C SER A 436 18.22 -15.23 -4.24
N TYR A 437 18.01 -15.73 -5.46
CA TYR A 437 18.40 -17.09 -5.83
C TYR A 437 19.91 -17.32 -5.76
N PHE A 438 20.71 -16.32 -6.13
CA PHE A 438 22.16 -16.40 -6.04
C PHE A 438 22.62 -16.57 -4.59
N PHE A 439 22.13 -15.72 -3.67
CA PHE A 439 22.46 -15.85 -2.24
C PHE A 439 21.95 -17.17 -1.64
N PHE A 440 20.74 -17.60 -1.98
CA PHE A 440 20.22 -18.89 -1.52
C PHE A 440 21.08 -20.06 -2.02
N GLY A 441 21.45 -20.05 -3.29
CA GLY A 441 22.25 -21.09 -3.93
C GLY A 441 23.68 -21.16 -3.38
N ILE A 442 24.37 -20.02 -3.24
CA ILE A 442 25.72 -20.00 -2.70
C ILE A 442 25.74 -20.36 -1.20
N GLY A 443 24.74 -19.92 -0.43
CA GLY A 443 24.57 -20.33 0.97
C GLY A 443 24.36 -21.84 1.10
N SER A 444 23.50 -22.41 0.24
CA SER A 444 23.26 -23.86 0.18
C SER A 444 24.51 -24.65 -0.22
N LEU A 445 25.31 -24.12 -1.17
CA LEU A 445 26.57 -24.74 -1.58
C LEU A 445 27.60 -24.73 -0.44
N ILE A 446 27.72 -23.62 0.29
CA ILE A 446 28.60 -23.50 1.47
C ILE A 446 28.17 -24.50 2.55
N CYS A 447 26.85 -24.64 2.80
CA CYS A 447 26.34 -25.63 3.75
C CYS A 447 26.67 -27.07 3.31
N GLY A 448 26.39 -27.41 2.06
CA GLY A 448 26.60 -28.76 1.52
C GLY A 448 28.07 -29.18 1.44
N THR A 449 28.98 -28.21 1.26
CA THR A 449 30.44 -28.45 1.21
C THR A 449 31.14 -28.23 2.56
N GLY A 450 30.37 -27.89 3.61
CA GLY A 450 30.87 -27.55 4.92
C GLY A 450 31.77 -28.63 5.54
N GLN A 451 32.91 -28.19 6.08
CA GLN A 451 33.88 -29.03 6.79
C GLN A 451 33.88 -28.78 8.31
N VAL A 452 33.25 -27.70 8.75
CA VAL A 452 33.08 -27.35 10.17
C VAL A 452 31.69 -26.71 10.38
N VAL A 453 31.13 -26.83 11.58
CA VAL A 453 29.77 -26.30 11.88
C VAL A 453 29.68 -24.81 11.62
N SER A 454 30.69 -24.02 11.98
CA SER A 454 30.71 -22.57 11.77
C SER A 454 30.58 -22.18 10.30
N GLN A 455 31.22 -22.93 9.39
CA GLN A 455 31.08 -22.72 7.94
C GLN A 455 29.65 -22.99 7.49
N VAL A 456 29.02 -24.06 8.00
CA VAL A 456 27.61 -24.36 7.71
C VAL A 456 26.71 -23.24 8.25
N VAL A 457 26.94 -22.76 9.48
CA VAL A 457 26.20 -21.63 10.05
C VAL A 457 26.31 -20.37 9.19
N VAL A 458 27.52 -20.02 8.71
CA VAL A 458 27.69 -18.89 7.78
C VAL A 458 26.93 -19.13 6.48
N GLY A 459 26.98 -20.34 5.93
CA GLY A 459 26.17 -20.74 4.78
C GLY A 459 24.67 -20.57 5.04
N ARG A 460 24.18 -20.88 6.24
CA ARG A 460 22.78 -20.70 6.65
C ARG A 460 22.39 -19.23 6.69
N VAL A 461 23.25 -18.35 7.22
CA VAL A 461 23.02 -16.90 7.19
C VAL A 461 22.88 -16.41 5.76
N ILE A 462 23.79 -16.81 4.88
CA ILE A 462 23.76 -16.41 3.46
C ILE A 462 22.52 -16.97 2.76
N ALA A 463 22.14 -18.23 3.04
CA ALA A 463 20.92 -18.82 2.52
C ALA A 463 19.67 -18.05 2.97
N GLY A 464 19.61 -17.64 4.25
CA GLY A 464 18.54 -16.80 4.79
C GLY A 464 18.42 -15.43 4.12
N LEU A 465 19.54 -14.78 3.77
CA LEU A 465 19.54 -13.55 2.97
C LEU A 465 18.88 -13.78 1.59
N GLY A 466 19.10 -14.94 0.99
CA GLY A 466 18.43 -15.36 -0.23
C GLY A 466 16.94 -15.60 -0.02
N GLY A 467 16.60 -16.45 0.96
CA GLY A 467 15.22 -16.86 1.28
C GLY A 467 14.28 -15.69 1.56
N ALA A 468 14.75 -14.66 2.27
CA ALA A 468 13.96 -13.44 2.50
C ALA A 468 13.48 -12.79 1.20
N GLY A 469 14.34 -12.73 0.19
CA GLY A 469 13.99 -12.23 -1.13
C GLY A 469 13.00 -13.14 -1.86
N MET A 470 13.20 -14.46 -1.76
CA MET A 470 12.34 -15.45 -2.42
C MET A 470 10.89 -15.31 -1.95
N THR A 471 10.69 -15.15 -0.64
CA THR A 471 9.37 -15.00 -0.02
C THR A 471 8.74 -13.64 -0.26
N SER A 472 9.47 -12.57 0.02
CA SER A 472 8.94 -11.21 -0.09
C SER A 472 8.64 -10.84 -1.55
N LEU A 473 9.57 -11.11 -2.47
CA LEU A 473 9.42 -10.78 -3.88
C LEU A 473 8.34 -11.65 -4.55
N CYS A 474 8.14 -12.90 -4.12
CA CYS A 474 7.00 -13.70 -4.58
C CYS A 474 5.68 -12.97 -4.35
N SER A 475 5.50 -12.42 -3.14
CA SER A 475 4.28 -11.68 -2.79
C SER A 475 4.17 -10.35 -3.54
N VAL A 476 5.28 -9.60 -3.67
CA VAL A 476 5.29 -8.34 -4.42
C VAL A 476 4.96 -8.57 -5.90
N ILE A 477 5.53 -9.60 -6.52
CA ILE A 477 5.30 -9.93 -7.93
C ILE A 477 3.86 -10.39 -8.16
N ILE A 478 3.29 -11.20 -7.26
CA ILE A 478 1.89 -11.61 -7.35
C ILE A 478 0.99 -10.37 -7.30
N THR A 479 1.25 -9.41 -6.40
CA THR A 479 0.46 -8.18 -6.31
C THR A 479 0.69 -7.24 -7.50
N ASP A 480 1.90 -7.14 -8.03
CA ASP A 480 2.24 -6.26 -9.16
C ASP A 480 1.66 -6.77 -10.50
N LEU A 481 1.43 -8.09 -10.65
CA LEU A 481 1.05 -8.71 -11.93
C LEU A 481 -0.44 -9.04 -12.06
N LEU A 482 -1.20 -9.03 -10.96
CA LEU A 482 -2.54 -9.61 -10.94
C LEU A 482 -3.57 -8.65 -10.34
N PRO A 483 -4.84 -8.75 -10.77
CA PRO A 483 -5.92 -8.03 -10.14
C PRO A 483 -6.06 -8.42 -8.66
N SER A 484 -6.29 -7.44 -7.79
CA SER A 484 -6.57 -7.49 -6.35
C SER A 484 -7.49 -8.64 -5.95
N SER A 485 -8.48 -8.98 -6.78
CA SER A 485 -9.38 -10.11 -6.53
C SER A 485 -8.71 -11.50 -6.68
N GLU A 486 -7.76 -11.65 -7.60
CA GLU A 486 -6.96 -12.85 -7.80
C GLU A 486 -5.76 -12.90 -6.84
N VAL A 487 -5.18 -11.74 -6.50
CA VAL A 487 -4.09 -11.59 -5.52
C VAL A 487 -4.46 -12.22 -4.18
N ALA A 488 -5.69 -11.99 -3.69
CA ALA A 488 -6.21 -12.59 -2.46
C ALA A 488 -6.08 -14.13 -2.46
N VAL A 489 -6.54 -14.76 -3.54
CA VAL A 489 -6.57 -16.23 -3.67
C VAL A 489 -5.16 -16.79 -3.86
N LEU A 490 -4.39 -16.22 -4.78
CA LEU A 490 -3.04 -16.69 -5.10
C LEU A 490 -2.06 -16.43 -3.95
N ARG A 491 -2.21 -15.34 -3.19
CA ARG A 491 -1.42 -15.15 -1.97
C ARG A 491 -1.79 -16.14 -0.88
N GLY A 492 -3.08 -16.46 -0.71
CA GLY A 492 -3.49 -17.51 0.21
C GLY A 492 -2.91 -18.88 -0.17
N TRP A 493 -2.82 -19.19 -1.47
CA TRP A 493 -2.10 -20.39 -1.94
C TRP A 493 -0.60 -20.32 -1.68
N THR A 494 0.03 -19.15 -1.85
CA THR A 494 1.45 -18.94 -1.49
C THR A 494 1.70 -19.35 -0.03
N GLU A 495 0.79 -18.96 0.86
CA GLU A 495 0.87 -19.30 2.28
C GLU A 495 0.69 -20.79 2.55
N THR A 496 -0.25 -21.41 1.82
CA THR A 496 -0.47 -22.85 1.88
C THR A 496 0.78 -23.61 1.44
N ILE A 497 1.42 -23.19 0.36
CA ILE A 497 2.66 -23.77 -0.17
C ILE A 497 3.80 -23.61 0.83
N ASN A 498 3.94 -22.43 1.45
CA ASN A 498 4.90 -22.20 2.52
C ASN A 498 4.69 -23.18 3.70
N ASN A 499 3.45 -23.36 4.15
CA ASN A 499 3.15 -24.27 5.26
C ASN A 499 3.37 -25.74 4.91
N ILE A 500 3.07 -26.15 3.67
CA ILE A 500 3.39 -27.50 3.17
C ILE A 500 4.91 -27.70 3.19
N GLY A 501 5.69 -26.75 2.65
CA GLY A 501 7.16 -26.80 2.65
C GLY A 501 7.73 -26.92 4.07
N ARG A 502 7.34 -26.02 4.97
CA ARG A 502 7.77 -26.04 6.38
C ARG A 502 7.44 -27.34 7.10
N SER A 503 6.33 -27.99 6.74
CA SER A 503 5.90 -29.24 7.36
C SER A 503 6.59 -30.47 6.77
N LEU A 504 6.94 -30.44 5.49
CA LEU A 504 7.68 -31.50 4.81
C LEU A 504 9.17 -31.46 5.12
N GLY A 505 9.71 -30.29 5.50
CA GLY A 505 11.13 -30.11 5.85
C GLY A 505 11.66 -31.15 6.83
N PRO A 506 11.15 -31.27 8.07
CA PRO A 506 11.75 -32.16 9.07
C PRO A 506 11.71 -33.66 8.67
N PRO A 507 10.62 -34.22 8.11
CA PRO A 507 10.62 -35.58 7.57
C PRO A 507 11.61 -35.78 6.42
N LEU A 508 11.67 -34.84 5.47
CA LEU A 508 12.57 -34.91 4.32
C LEU A 508 14.04 -34.83 4.75
N GLY A 509 14.37 -33.94 5.68
CA GLY A 509 15.70 -33.82 6.26
C GLY A 509 16.13 -35.11 6.94
N GLY A 510 15.25 -35.70 7.77
CA GLY A 510 15.51 -37.00 8.39
C GLY A 510 15.78 -38.10 7.38
N PHE A 511 14.95 -38.18 6.33
CA PHE A 511 15.13 -39.16 5.25
C PHE A 511 16.47 -38.98 4.52
N LEU A 512 16.81 -37.75 4.11
CA LEU A 512 18.04 -37.46 3.37
C LEU A 512 19.29 -37.76 4.20
N VAL A 513 19.31 -37.33 5.47
CA VAL A 513 20.43 -37.59 6.39
C VAL A 513 20.67 -39.08 6.57
N ASN A 514 19.59 -39.88 6.67
CA ASN A 514 19.68 -41.32 6.90
C ASN A 514 20.04 -42.14 5.64
N THR A 515 19.83 -41.60 4.44
CA THR A 515 19.99 -42.35 3.18
C THR A 515 21.17 -41.86 2.35
N LEU A 516 21.15 -40.60 1.94
CA LEU A 516 22.14 -39.98 1.05
C LEU A 516 23.23 -39.22 1.82
N GLY A 517 22.98 -38.91 3.09
CA GLY A 517 23.82 -38.11 3.96
C GLY A 517 23.38 -36.65 4.01
N TRP A 518 23.73 -35.98 5.11
CA TRP A 518 23.22 -34.64 5.42
C TRP A 518 23.60 -33.56 4.41
N ARG A 519 24.70 -33.71 3.65
CA ARG A 519 25.09 -32.72 2.64
C ARG A 519 24.01 -32.51 1.58
N TRP A 520 23.24 -33.55 1.28
CA TRP A 520 22.14 -33.51 0.32
C TRP A 520 20.91 -32.74 0.81
N THR A 521 20.80 -32.43 2.11
CA THR A 521 19.74 -31.52 2.59
C THR A 521 19.90 -30.12 2.03
N PHE A 522 21.12 -29.72 1.62
CA PHE A 522 21.40 -28.42 1.04
C PHE A 522 21.62 -28.51 -0.47
N LEU A 523 22.43 -29.48 -0.92
CA LEU A 523 22.74 -29.63 -2.35
C LEU A 523 21.53 -30.06 -3.18
N GLY A 524 20.56 -30.77 -2.58
CA GLY A 524 19.35 -31.21 -3.25
C GLY A 524 18.45 -30.07 -3.73
N HIS A 525 18.57 -28.88 -3.16
CA HIS A 525 17.81 -27.71 -3.58
C HIS A 525 18.37 -27.06 -4.85
N LEU A 526 19.67 -27.20 -5.14
CA LEU A 526 20.34 -26.48 -6.23
C LEU A 526 19.78 -26.78 -7.63
N PRO A 527 19.45 -28.04 -8.01
CA PRO A 527 18.83 -28.32 -9.30
C PRO A 527 17.45 -27.66 -9.44
N LEU A 528 16.65 -27.67 -8.36
CA LEU A 528 15.33 -27.04 -8.34
C LEU A 528 15.44 -25.52 -8.42
N LEU A 529 16.42 -24.94 -7.73
CA LEU A 529 16.75 -23.52 -7.83
C LEU A 529 17.16 -23.12 -9.26
N GLY A 530 17.91 -23.98 -9.96
CA GLY A 530 18.22 -23.81 -11.37
C GLY A 530 16.98 -23.73 -12.25
N LEU A 531 15.95 -24.54 -11.98
CA LEU A 531 14.65 -24.45 -12.68
C LEU A 531 13.94 -23.12 -12.39
N CYS A 532 14.02 -22.60 -11.16
CA CYS A 532 13.47 -21.29 -10.82
C CYS A 532 14.18 -20.16 -11.59
N VAL A 533 15.52 -20.16 -11.61
CA VAL A 533 16.34 -19.19 -12.35
C VAL A 533 15.98 -19.20 -13.84
N VAL A 534 15.93 -20.38 -14.45
CA VAL A 534 15.55 -20.54 -15.87
C VAL A 534 14.14 -20.00 -16.12
N SER A 535 13.17 -20.37 -15.27
CA SER A 535 11.78 -19.94 -15.43
C SER A 535 11.62 -18.42 -15.32
N VAL A 536 12.28 -17.78 -14.36
CA VAL A 536 12.27 -16.32 -14.18
C VAL A 536 13.00 -15.62 -15.33
N ALA A 537 14.11 -16.18 -15.82
CA ALA A 537 14.84 -15.63 -16.96
C ALA A 537 13.97 -15.50 -18.22
N TYR A 538 13.18 -16.52 -18.53
CA TYR A 538 12.36 -16.55 -19.73
C TYR A 538 10.98 -15.90 -19.57
N ARG A 539 10.36 -15.95 -18.38
CA ARG A 539 8.96 -15.56 -18.20
C ARG A 539 8.75 -14.22 -17.52
N LEU A 540 9.70 -13.74 -16.71
CA LEU A 540 9.57 -12.46 -16.03
C LEU A 540 10.19 -11.36 -16.93
N PRO A 541 9.40 -10.39 -17.42
CA PRO A 541 9.93 -9.27 -18.18
C PRO A 541 10.87 -8.42 -17.31
N ALA A 542 11.91 -7.87 -17.91
CA ALA A 542 12.94 -7.12 -17.20
C ALA A 542 12.45 -5.73 -16.73
N ASN A 543 11.45 -5.14 -17.40
CA ASN A 543 10.91 -3.80 -17.12
C ASN A 543 9.42 -3.69 -17.51
N PRO A 544 8.49 -3.58 -16.55
CA PRO A 544 7.07 -3.27 -16.82
C PRO A 544 6.81 -1.75 -16.94
N LYS A 545 7.71 -0.91 -16.43
CA LYS A 545 7.65 0.56 -16.51
C LYS A 545 9.01 1.02 -17.04
N GLY A 546 9.05 1.98 -17.95
CA GLY A 546 10.27 2.48 -18.62
C GLY A 546 11.28 3.18 -17.70
N GLN A 547 11.65 2.54 -16.59
CA GLN A 547 12.73 2.97 -15.72
C GLN A 547 14.05 2.76 -16.46
N THR A 548 14.67 3.89 -16.79
CA THR A 548 16.09 3.97 -17.15
C THR A 548 16.94 3.41 -16.00
N GLU A 549 18.13 2.92 -16.35
CA GLU A 549 19.05 2.28 -15.40
C GLU A 549 19.20 3.06 -14.08
N PRO A 550 19.43 2.36 -12.95
CA PRO A 550 19.56 2.99 -11.65
C PRO A 550 20.60 4.12 -11.70
N LYS A 551 20.14 5.38 -11.56
CA LYS A 551 21.02 6.54 -11.46
C LYS A 551 21.98 6.30 -10.28
N ALA A 552 23.28 6.48 -10.50
CA ALA A 552 24.33 6.25 -9.50
C ALA A 552 24.05 7.00 -8.17
N ASP A 553 23.36 8.12 -8.23
CA ASP A 553 22.94 8.91 -7.07
C ASP A 553 21.94 8.18 -6.16
N CYS A 554 21.06 7.31 -6.69
CA CYS A 554 20.14 6.52 -5.88
C CYS A 554 20.85 5.46 -5.00
N ILE A 555 21.99 4.93 -5.47
CA ILE A 555 22.80 3.96 -4.73
C ILE A 555 23.62 4.69 -3.64
N ARG A 556 24.04 5.91 -3.92
CA ARG A 556 24.82 6.74 -2.99
C ARG A 556 24.01 7.20 -1.78
N ASN A 557 22.68 7.33 -1.92
CA ASN A 557 21.78 7.75 -0.85
C ASN A 557 21.18 6.58 -0.03
N ILE A 558 21.73 5.37 -0.12
CA ILE A 558 21.35 4.26 0.76
C ILE A 558 21.89 4.52 2.17
N ASP A 559 21.01 4.42 3.18
CA ASP A 559 21.39 4.56 4.58
C ASP A 559 22.08 3.28 5.12
N TRP A 560 23.38 3.17 4.85
CA TRP A 560 24.22 2.10 5.38
C TRP A 560 24.29 2.09 6.91
N THR A 561 24.14 3.25 7.56
CA THR A 561 24.16 3.35 9.02
C THR A 561 22.92 2.70 9.60
N GLY A 562 21.75 2.99 9.04
CA GLY A 562 20.47 2.34 9.37
C GLY A 562 20.53 0.83 9.16
N ILE A 563 21.06 0.36 8.02
CA ILE A 563 21.21 -1.09 7.74
C ILE A 563 22.08 -1.77 8.81
N LEU A 564 23.24 -1.19 9.13
CA LEU A 564 24.17 -1.77 10.11
C LEU A 564 23.60 -1.74 11.53
N ALA A 565 22.94 -0.65 11.91
CA ALA A 565 22.27 -0.53 13.20
C ALA A 565 21.13 -1.54 13.34
N PHE A 566 20.31 -1.71 12.30
CA PHE A 566 19.25 -2.72 12.24
C PHE A 566 19.80 -4.13 12.34
N ALA A 567 20.86 -4.44 11.57
CA ALA A 567 21.50 -5.74 11.62
C ALA A 567 22.05 -6.03 13.02
N ALA A 568 22.74 -5.08 13.65
CA ALA A 568 23.22 -5.22 15.02
C ALA A 568 22.06 -5.46 16.01
N ALA A 569 20.94 -4.75 15.86
CA ALA A 569 19.75 -4.92 16.70
C ALA A 569 19.11 -6.30 16.55
N ILE A 570 18.90 -6.76 15.32
CA ILE A 570 18.32 -8.08 15.06
C ILE A 570 19.27 -9.19 15.51
N ILE A 571 20.57 -9.11 15.19
CA ILE A 571 21.55 -10.14 15.58
C ILE A 571 21.59 -10.29 17.10
N SER A 572 21.73 -9.17 17.81
CA SER A 572 21.85 -9.15 19.26
C SER A 572 20.56 -9.58 19.96
N LEU A 573 19.38 -9.15 19.46
CA LEU A 573 18.08 -9.58 19.97
C LEU A 573 17.86 -11.09 19.78
N LEU A 574 18.10 -11.59 18.57
CA LEU A 574 17.92 -13.02 18.26
C LEU A 574 18.91 -13.88 19.05
N LEU A 575 20.13 -13.40 19.28
CA LEU A 575 21.11 -14.07 20.14
C LEU A 575 20.64 -14.13 21.60
N ALA A 576 20.13 -13.02 22.15
CA ALA A 576 19.61 -12.98 23.51
C ALA A 576 18.43 -13.95 23.69
N ILE A 577 17.47 -13.93 22.75
CA ILE A 577 16.31 -14.83 22.74
C ILE A 577 16.77 -16.28 22.60
N HIS A 578 17.76 -16.55 21.74
CA HIS A 578 18.28 -17.88 21.53
C HIS A 578 18.90 -18.47 22.81
N LEU A 579 19.82 -17.73 23.44
CA LEU A 579 20.49 -18.14 24.69
C LEU A 579 19.52 -18.29 25.85
N LEU A 580 18.49 -17.42 25.92
CA LEU A 580 17.41 -17.55 26.89
C LEU A 580 16.61 -18.84 26.66
N GLY A 581 16.28 -19.14 25.40
CA GLY A 581 15.50 -20.32 25.02
C GLY A 581 16.23 -21.65 25.22
N THR A 582 17.57 -21.65 25.21
CA THR A 582 18.39 -22.85 25.46
C THR A 582 18.90 -22.97 26.91
N ASP A 583 18.44 -22.10 27.81
CA ASP A 583 18.88 -22.04 29.21
C ASP A 583 20.41 -21.81 29.37
N GLU A 584 21.01 -21.11 28.41
CA GLU A 584 22.44 -20.75 28.42
C GLU A 584 22.64 -19.30 28.91
N THR A 585 21.84 -18.84 29.87
CA THR A 585 21.90 -17.48 30.42
C THR A 585 23.23 -17.18 31.13
N GLY A 586 23.94 -18.21 31.60
CA GLY A 586 25.30 -18.10 32.14
C GLY A 586 26.40 -17.96 31.09
N SER A 587 26.06 -18.00 29.79
CA SER A 587 27.01 -17.80 28.70
C SER A 587 27.62 -16.39 28.76
N PRO A 588 28.94 -16.22 28.51
CA PRO A 588 29.57 -14.90 28.47
C PRO A 588 28.97 -13.98 27.38
N TRP A 589 28.21 -14.55 26.44
CA TRP A 589 27.58 -13.83 25.33
C TRP A 589 26.17 -13.32 25.65
N PHE A 590 25.52 -13.80 26.71
CA PHE A 590 24.14 -13.44 27.03
C PHE A 590 24.00 -11.96 27.38
N MET A 591 24.67 -11.50 28.45
CA MET A 591 24.59 -10.09 28.86
C MET A 591 25.06 -9.10 27.78
N PRO A 592 26.18 -9.33 27.05
CA PRO A 592 26.55 -8.48 25.92
C PRO A 592 25.49 -8.41 24.82
N SER A 593 24.83 -9.52 24.50
CA SER A 593 23.76 -9.53 23.48
C SER A 593 22.56 -8.70 23.90
N VAL A 594 22.13 -8.78 25.17
CA VAL A 594 21.05 -7.96 25.72
C VAL A 594 21.42 -6.48 25.70
N ILE A 595 22.61 -6.12 26.21
CA ILE A 595 23.09 -4.73 26.24
C ILE A 595 23.18 -4.16 24.83
N THR A 596 23.74 -4.93 23.88
CA THR A 596 23.85 -4.51 22.48
C THR A 596 22.48 -4.31 21.85
N ALA A 597 21.50 -5.16 22.13
CA ALA A 597 20.13 -5.00 21.64
C ALA A 597 19.48 -3.73 22.22
N CYS A 598 19.64 -3.49 23.53
CA CYS A 598 19.12 -2.31 24.21
C CYS A 598 19.73 -0.98 23.72
N ILE A 599 20.93 -1.01 23.13
CA ILE A 599 21.60 0.18 22.57
C ILE A 599 21.31 0.33 21.08
N SER A 600 21.47 -0.76 20.31
CA SER A 600 21.39 -0.73 18.85
C SER A 600 19.96 -0.53 18.34
N LEU A 601 18.93 -1.03 19.03
CA LEU A 601 17.54 -0.82 18.63
C LEU A 601 17.10 0.64 18.78
N PRO A 602 17.27 1.33 19.94
CA PRO A 602 16.99 2.76 20.03
C PRO A 602 17.83 3.61 19.07
N PHE A 603 19.11 3.25 18.88
CA PHE A 603 19.97 3.93 17.92
C PHE A 603 19.42 3.79 16.49
N PHE A 604 19.03 2.59 16.07
CA PHE A 604 18.37 2.36 14.79
C PHE A 604 17.10 3.20 14.63
N LEU A 605 16.21 3.19 15.64
CA LEU A 605 14.97 3.97 15.60
C LEU A 605 15.23 5.49 15.49
N TRP A 606 16.29 5.97 16.14
CA TRP A 606 16.70 7.37 16.03
C TRP A 606 17.26 7.70 14.64
N VAL A 607 18.13 6.85 14.07
CA VAL A 607 18.63 7.00 12.70
C VAL A 607 17.48 7.04 11.70
N GLU A 608 16.54 6.09 11.80
CA GLU A 608 15.36 6.02 10.93
C GLU A 608 14.44 7.24 11.06
N HIS A 609 14.32 7.82 12.25
CA HIS A 609 13.45 8.97 12.48
C HIS A 609 14.09 10.30 12.06
N ALA A 610 15.37 10.49 12.37
CA ALA A 610 16.03 11.79 12.35
C ALA A 610 17.03 11.97 11.21
N TRP A 611 17.58 10.88 10.66
CA TRP A 611 18.70 10.94 9.70
C TRP A 611 18.41 10.27 8.35
N ALA A 612 17.61 9.21 8.31
CA ALA A 612 17.38 8.47 7.08
C ALA A 612 16.48 9.24 6.09
N GLU A 613 17.03 9.60 4.93
CA GLU A 613 16.23 10.14 3.81
C GLU A 613 15.30 9.08 3.20
N ARG A 614 15.77 7.83 3.16
CA ARG A 614 15.03 6.64 2.72
C ARG A 614 15.04 5.57 3.81
N PRO A 615 14.17 5.70 4.84
CA PRO A 615 14.14 4.79 5.98
C PRO A 615 13.86 3.35 5.55
N LEU A 616 14.56 2.37 6.16
CA LEU A 616 14.29 0.94 5.97
C LEU A 616 12.90 0.56 6.47
N ILE A 617 12.49 1.15 7.60
CA ILE A 617 11.20 0.91 8.24
C ILE A 617 10.57 2.27 8.52
N PRO A 618 9.77 2.81 7.59
CA PRO A 618 9.18 4.14 7.74
C PRO A 618 8.25 4.17 8.96
N LEU A 619 8.70 4.77 10.07
CA LEU A 619 8.00 4.76 11.36
C LEU A 619 6.60 5.41 11.28
N GLY A 620 6.38 6.31 10.32
CA GLY A 620 5.05 6.86 10.02
C GLY A 620 4.03 5.78 9.62
N LEU A 621 4.43 4.74 8.88
CA LEU A 621 3.56 3.63 8.49
C LEU A 621 3.19 2.74 9.68
N MET A 622 4.10 2.65 10.65
CA MET A 622 3.87 1.91 11.89
C MET A 622 2.83 2.56 12.80
N ARG A 623 2.54 3.86 12.63
CA ARG A 623 1.44 4.55 13.35
C ARG A 623 0.07 4.32 12.71
N GLY A 624 0.02 3.85 11.47
CA GLY A 624 -1.21 3.67 10.70
C GLY A 624 -1.79 2.26 10.72
N VAL A 625 -2.59 1.95 9.69
CA VAL A 625 -3.22 0.63 9.47
C VAL A 625 -2.18 -0.49 9.34
N VAL A 626 -1.09 -0.24 8.61
CA VAL A 626 0.00 -1.21 8.37
C VAL A 626 0.66 -1.64 9.68
N GLY A 627 0.97 -0.70 10.58
CA GLY A 627 1.54 -1.00 11.89
C GLY A 627 0.65 -1.87 12.77
N ARG A 628 -0.68 -1.63 12.77
CA ARG A 628 -1.63 -2.49 13.49
C ARG A 628 -1.62 -3.92 12.95
N HIS A 629 -1.62 -4.10 11.63
CA HIS A 629 -1.55 -5.44 11.05
C HIS A 629 -0.20 -6.13 11.32
N CYS A 630 0.91 -5.39 11.34
CA CYS A 630 2.22 -5.87 11.75
C CYS A 630 2.23 -6.37 13.21
N ALA A 631 1.61 -5.63 14.13
CA ALA A 631 1.48 -6.05 15.53
C ALA A 631 0.62 -7.33 15.67
N VAL A 632 -0.53 -7.39 15.00
CA VAL A 632 -1.38 -8.59 14.98
C VAL A 632 -0.60 -9.76 14.38
N GLN A 633 0.22 -9.53 13.35
CA GLN A 633 1.04 -10.57 12.72
C GLN A 633 2.02 -11.21 13.69
N ILE A 634 2.76 -10.39 14.46
CA ILE A 634 3.68 -10.89 15.50
C ILE A 634 2.94 -11.79 16.48
N LEU A 635 1.79 -11.33 17.00
CA LEU A 635 1.04 -12.04 18.03
C LEU A 635 0.43 -13.35 17.52
N VAL A 636 -0.18 -13.33 16.33
CA VAL A 636 -0.79 -14.52 15.72
C VAL A 636 0.27 -15.58 15.42
N TYR A 637 1.41 -15.18 14.84
CA TYR A 637 2.51 -16.10 14.58
C TYR A 637 3.17 -16.61 15.86
N ALA A 638 3.35 -15.76 16.87
CA ALA A 638 3.88 -16.17 18.16
C ALA A 638 2.98 -17.23 18.83
N ALA A 639 1.66 -16.98 18.90
CA ALA A 639 0.71 -17.92 19.48
C ALA A 639 0.65 -19.24 18.71
N ARG A 640 0.61 -19.18 17.37
CA ARG A 640 0.55 -20.37 16.52
C ARG A 640 1.79 -21.24 16.69
N LEU A 641 2.99 -20.64 16.61
CA LEU A 641 4.23 -21.40 16.69
C LEU A 641 4.52 -21.90 18.10
N ALA A 642 4.10 -21.16 19.14
CA ALA A 642 4.12 -21.62 20.52
C ALA A 642 3.36 -22.95 20.72
N ILE A 643 2.16 -23.05 20.14
CA ILE A 643 1.36 -24.28 20.20
C ILE A 643 1.97 -25.37 19.31
N ALA A 644 2.39 -25.01 18.10
CA ALA A 644 2.98 -25.96 17.16
C ALA A 644 4.30 -26.58 17.68
N SER A 645 5.15 -25.84 18.39
CA SER A 645 6.37 -26.41 18.96
C SER A 645 6.09 -27.39 20.11
N ASN A 646 4.91 -27.33 20.74
CA ASN A 646 4.60 -28.06 21.97
C ASN A 646 3.55 -29.17 21.82
N ILE A 647 2.78 -29.20 20.73
CA ILE A 647 1.76 -30.26 20.46
C ILE A 647 2.37 -31.66 20.40
N VAL A 648 3.50 -31.84 19.71
CA VAL A 648 4.15 -33.15 19.58
C VAL A 648 4.72 -33.62 20.92
N PRO A 649 5.55 -32.84 21.64
CA PRO A 649 6.00 -33.20 22.98
C PRO A 649 4.84 -33.52 23.92
N TYR A 650 3.74 -32.77 23.83
CA TYR A 650 2.55 -33.01 24.64
C TYR A 650 1.94 -34.38 24.37
N MET A 651 1.67 -34.74 23.12
CA MET A 651 1.09 -36.02 22.77
C MET A 651 2.01 -37.22 23.08
N VAL A 652 3.32 -37.05 22.93
CA VAL A 652 4.29 -38.10 23.28
C VAL A 652 4.39 -38.32 24.79
N ARG A 653 4.43 -37.24 25.60
CA ARG A 653 4.59 -37.34 27.06
C ARG A 653 3.30 -37.71 27.79
N THR A 654 2.14 -37.26 27.30
CA THR A 654 0.86 -37.52 27.95
C THR A 654 0.22 -38.82 27.48
N HIS A 655 0.27 -39.12 26.17
CA HIS A 655 -0.40 -40.28 25.57
C HIS A 655 0.55 -41.40 25.14
N GLY A 656 1.87 -41.18 25.22
CA GLY A 656 2.83 -42.22 24.84
C GLY A 656 2.91 -42.49 23.33
N LEU A 657 2.33 -41.63 22.49
CA LEU A 657 2.34 -41.79 21.05
C LEU A 657 3.78 -41.85 20.48
N SER A 658 3.91 -42.40 19.27
CA SER A 658 5.14 -42.30 18.49
C SER A 658 5.31 -40.88 17.93
N ASP A 659 6.53 -40.46 17.63
CA ASP A 659 6.81 -39.11 17.11
C ASP A 659 6.08 -38.89 15.76
N VAL A 660 6.03 -39.93 14.93
CA VAL A 660 5.30 -39.93 13.66
C VAL A 660 3.80 -39.73 13.90
N ALA A 661 3.18 -40.50 14.80
CA ALA A 661 1.75 -40.36 15.09
C ALA A 661 1.40 -39.00 15.69
N ALA A 662 2.23 -38.47 16.59
CA ALA A 662 2.04 -37.14 17.16
C ALA A 662 2.21 -36.03 16.09
N SER A 663 3.14 -36.19 15.14
CA SER A 663 3.36 -35.22 14.06
C SER A 663 2.18 -35.13 13.06
N LEU A 664 1.35 -36.18 12.95
CA LEU A 664 0.15 -36.16 12.10
C LEU A 664 -0.86 -35.07 12.51
N PHE A 665 -0.83 -34.60 13.76
CA PHE A 665 -1.67 -33.48 14.16
C PHE A 665 -1.29 -32.16 13.49
N HIS A 666 -0.03 -31.98 13.09
CA HIS A 666 0.37 -30.84 12.25
C HIS A 666 -0.25 -30.89 10.86
N VAL A 667 -0.40 -32.09 10.30
CA VAL A 667 -1.04 -32.30 9.00
C VAL A 667 -2.48 -31.78 9.03
N SER A 668 -3.17 -31.92 10.17
CA SER A 668 -4.53 -31.37 10.32
C SER A 668 -4.55 -29.84 10.18
N THR A 669 -3.54 -29.12 10.69
CA THR A 669 -3.39 -27.67 10.47
C THR A 669 -3.14 -27.34 9.01
N ILE A 670 -2.31 -28.14 8.32
CA ILE A 670 -2.04 -27.97 6.89
C ILE A 670 -3.32 -28.12 6.08
N LEU A 671 -4.21 -29.07 6.43
CA LEU A 671 -5.47 -29.30 5.72
C LEU A 671 -6.52 -28.22 6.00
N GLY A 672 -6.58 -27.69 7.22
CA GLY A 672 -7.52 -26.62 7.56
C GLY A 672 -7.21 -25.30 6.85
N MET A 673 -5.93 -25.00 6.63
CA MET A 673 -5.48 -23.72 6.10
C MET A 673 -5.98 -23.37 4.68
N PRO A 674 -5.90 -24.27 3.67
CA PRO A 674 -6.49 -24.04 2.35
C PRO A 674 -7.99 -23.74 2.44
N LEU A 675 -8.72 -24.42 3.32
CA LEU A 675 -10.15 -24.15 3.51
C LEU A 675 -10.39 -22.75 4.03
N GLY A 676 -9.57 -22.30 4.99
CA GLY A 676 -9.58 -20.93 5.49
C GLY A 676 -9.27 -19.90 4.41
N VAL A 677 -8.25 -20.16 3.58
CA VAL A 677 -7.88 -19.32 2.44
C VAL A 677 -9.01 -19.21 1.42
N LEU A 678 -9.61 -20.34 1.03
CA LEU A 678 -10.71 -20.37 0.07
C LEU A 678 -11.96 -19.66 0.64
N ALA A 679 -12.27 -19.91 1.90
CA ALA A 679 -13.37 -19.23 2.60
C ALA A 679 -13.12 -17.72 2.69
N SER A 680 -11.88 -17.31 2.98
CA SER A 680 -11.47 -15.91 3.03
C SER A 680 -11.61 -15.24 1.66
N GLY A 681 -10.97 -15.80 0.63
CA GLY A 681 -11.03 -15.28 -0.74
C GLY A 681 -12.46 -15.20 -1.26
N TYR A 682 -13.28 -16.23 -1.02
CA TYR A 682 -14.70 -16.21 -1.38
C TYR A 682 -15.48 -15.13 -0.63
N THR A 683 -15.29 -15.03 0.69
CA THR A 683 -16.01 -14.06 1.53
C THR A 683 -15.61 -12.63 1.19
N ILE A 684 -14.33 -12.36 0.98
CA ILE A 684 -13.82 -11.05 0.57
C ILE A 684 -14.30 -10.71 -0.84
N ARG A 685 -14.27 -11.66 -1.77
CA ARG A 685 -14.79 -11.47 -3.13
C ARG A 685 -16.28 -11.18 -3.14
N ARG A 686 -17.07 -11.77 -2.24
CA ARG A 686 -18.52 -11.57 -2.15
C ARG A 686 -18.90 -10.31 -1.38
N LEU A 687 -18.35 -10.13 -0.19
CA LEU A 687 -18.70 -9.04 0.73
C LEU A 687 -17.95 -7.76 0.44
N LYS A 688 -16.91 -7.83 -0.40
CA LYS A 688 -15.97 -6.75 -0.66
C LYS A 688 -15.30 -6.20 0.61
N GLN A 689 -15.21 -6.98 1.68
CA GLN A 689 -14.69 -6.51 2.98
C GLN A 689 -13.71 -7.52 3.58
N TYR A 690 -12.50 -7.07 3.95
CA TYR A 690 -11.49 -7.92 4.61
C TYR A 690 -11.61 -7.92 6.14
N LYS A 691 -12.08 -6.83 6.77
CA LYS A 691 -12.09 -6.68 8.24
C LYS A 691 -12.93 -7.75 8.95
N PRO A 692 -14.18 -8.07 8.53
CA PRO A 692 -14.97 -9.11 9.17
C PRO A 692 -14.32 -10.49 9.10
N VAL A 693 -13.57 -10.75 8.03
CA VAL A 693 -12.86 -12.02 7.83
C VAL A 693 -11.68 -12.15 8.79
N ILE A 694 -10.90 -11.08 8.97
CA ILE A 694 -9.80 -11.04 9.95
C ILE A 694 -10.36 -11.20 11.37
N LEU A 695 -11.39 -10.42 11.74
CA LEU A 695 -12.00 -10.50 13.07
C LEU A 695 -12.62 -11.88 13.34
N GLY A 696 -13.34 -12.44 12.37
CA GLY A 696 -13.90 -13.79 12.46
C GLY A 696 -12.80 -14.85 12.63
N GLY A 697 -11.70 -14.73 11.89
CA GLY A 697 -10.53 -15.60 12.03
C GLY A 697 -9.85 -15.46 13.39
N LEU A 698 -9.70 -14.24 13.93
CA LEU A 698 -9.16 -14.00 15.27
C LEU A 698 -10.06 -14.60 16.35
N CYS A 699 -11.37 -14.35 16.30
CA CYS A 699 -12.34 -14.93 17.21
C CYS A 699 -12.32 -16.46 17.16
N ALA A 700 -12.24 -17.06 15.97
CA ALA A 700 -12.12 -18.50 15.79
C ALA A 700 -10.81 -19.05 16.38
N THR A 701 -9.68 -18.37 16.16
CA THR A 701 -8.37 -18.75 16.72
C THR A 701 -8.39 -18.71 18.24
N ILE A 702 -8.87 -17.61 18.83
CA ILE A 702 -9.02 -17.44 20.28
C ILE A 702 -9.94 -18.53 20.85
N SER A 703 -11.08 -18.79 20.19
CA SER A 703 -12.04 -19.82 20.64
C SER A 703 -11.40 -21.21 20.65
N VAL A 704 -10.66 -21.58 19.59
CA VAL A 704 -9.98 -22.89 19.52
C VAL A 704 -8.90 -23.01 20.60
N TYR A 705 -8.11 -21.97 20.84
CA TYR A 705 -7.05 -21.99 21.86
C TYR A 705 -7.62 -21.98 23.28
N LEU A 706 -8.73 -21.27 23.53
CA LEU A 706 -9.47 -21.35 24.79
C LEU A 706 -10.05 -22.76 25.00
N LEU A 707 -10.59 -23.40 23.96
CA LEU A 707 -11.07 -24.78 24.04
C LEU A 707 -9.94 -25.75 24.40
N ILE A 708 -8.77 -25.61 23.77
CA ILE A 708 -7.57 -26.40 24.12
C ILE A 708 -7.20 -26.18 25.58
N LEU A 709 -7.12 -24.92 26.03
CA LEU A 709 -6.79 -24.57 27.41
C LEU A 709 -7.76 -25.22 28.42
N LEU A 710 -9.07 -25.13 28.15
CA LEU A 710 -10.11 -25.64 29.04
C LEU A 710 -10.15 -27.17 29.07
N GLN A 711 -10.06 -27.83 27.91
CA GLN A 711 -10.18 -29.28 27.83
C GLN A 711 -8.92 -30.01 28.29
N TRP A 712 -7.73 -29.50 27.94
CA TRP A 712 -6.49 -30.19 28.26
C TRP A 712 -6.10 -30.03 29.74
N ARG A 713 -6.77 -29.15 30.49
CA ARG A 713 -6.59 -28.96 31.93
C ARG A 713 -6.74 -30.25 32.74
N HIS A 714 -7.59 -31.18 32.30
CA HIS A 714 -7.81 -32.44 33.02
C HIS A 714 -7.23 -33.66 32.28
N GLY A 715 -6.43 -33.41 31.24
CA GLY A 715 -5.98 -34.40 30.28
C GLY A 715 -6.85 -34.36 29.02
N SER A 716 -6.20 -34.40 27.87
CA SER A 716 -6.88 -34.42 26.57
C SER A 716 -7.17 -35.86 26.13
N SER A 717 -8.11 -36.05 25.22
CA SER A 717 -8.14 -37.25 24.37
C SER A 717 -7.05 -37.15 23.28
N VAL A 718 -6.72 -38.28 22.63
CA VAL A 718 -5.85 -38.26 21.44
C VAL A 718 -6.52 -37.52 20.27
N LEU A 719 -7.85 -37.60 20.16
CA LEU A 719 -8.62 -36.95 19.10
C LEU A 719 -8.63 -35.42 19.24
N ASP A 720 -8.39 -34.87 20.43
CA ASP A 720 -8.33 -33.42 20.65
C ASP A 720 -7.18 -32.76 19.89
N GLY A 721 -6.19 -33.54 19.43
CA GLY A 721 -5.18 -33.06 18.49
C GLY A 721 -5.77 -32.59 17.15
N LEU A 722 -7.01 -33.00 16.79
CA LEU A 722 -7.73 -32.51 15.61
C LEU A 722 -8.22 -31.06 15.76
N TYR A 723 -8.17 -30.45 16.96
CA TYR A 723 -8.41 -29.01 17.14
C TYR A 723 -7.40 -28.13 16.39
N MET A 724 -6.28 -28.72 15.96
CA MET A 724 -5.32 -28.10 15.07
C MET A 724 -5.86 -27.84 13.66
N PHE A 725 -6.91 -28.55 13.22
CA PHE A 725 -7.59 -28.30 11.95
C PHE A 725 -8.36 -26.96 11.93
N PRO A 726 -9.32 -26.69 12.83
CA PRO A 726 -10.00 -25.40 12.86
C PRO A 726 -9.04 -24.24 13.18
N ALA A 727 -7.96 -24.47 13.94
CA ALA A 727 -6.88 -23.48 14.10
C ALA A 727 -6.18 -23.16 12.75
N GLY A 728 -5.95 -24.17 11.92
CA GLY A 728 -5.45 -23.99 10.55
C GLY A 728 -6.40 -23.17 9.68
N THR A 729 -7.69 -23.49 9.72
CA THR A 729 -8.73 -22.74 8.99
C THR A 729 -8.80 -21.28 9.44
N ALA A 730 -8.75 -21.02 10.74
CA ALA A 730 -8.75 -19.68 11.28
C ALA A 730 -7.51 -18.88 10.84
N ALA A 731 -6.33 -19.51 10.82
CA ALA A 731 -5.11 -18.88 10.31
C ALA A 731 -5.22 -18.52 8.81
N GLY A 732 -5.80 -19.39 7.99
CA GLY A 732 -6.04 -19.11 6.57
C GLY A 732 -6.95 -17.90 6.34
N LEU A 733 -7.97 -17.71 7.20
CA LEU A 733 -8.83 -16.52 7.20
C LEU A 733 -8.04 -15.24 7.50
N ILE A 734 -7.26 -15.27 8.59
CA ILE A 734 -6.48 -14.12 9.08
C ILE A 734 -5.45 -13.68 8.04
N PHE A 735 -4.60 -14.58 7.56
CA PHE A 735 -3.44 -14.20 6.73
C PHE A 735 -3.86 -13.67 5.36
N THR A 736 -4.88 -14.27 4.75
CA THR A 736 -5.44 -13.79 3.48
C THR A 736 -6.01 -12.38 3.66
N GLY A 737 -6.78 -12.16 4.73
CA GLY A 737 -7.36 -10.85 5.04
C GLY A 737 -6.31 -9.79 5.38
N GLN A 738 -5.30 -10.12 6.18
CA GLN A 738 -4.23 -9.20 6.58
C GLN A 738 -3.38 -8.75 5.40
N PHE A 739 -3.03 -9.66 4.49
CA PHE A 739 -2.23 -9.29 3.32
C PHE A 739 -2.99 -8.32 2.41
N ILE A 740 -4.28 -8.56 2.18
CA ILE A 740 -5.15 -7.65 1.42
C ILE A 740 -5.27 -6.31 2.14
N ALA A 741 -5.39 -6.31 3.47
CA ALA A 741 -5.44 -5.09 4.25
C ALA A 741 -4.16 -4.26 4.09
N ILE A 742 -2.99 -4.89 4.13
CA ILE A 742 -1.70 -4.22 3.94
C ILE A 742 -1.54 -3.74 2.50
N SER A 743 -1.88 -4.57 1.52
CA SER A 743 -1.72 -4.22 0.10
C SER A 743 -2.64 -3.07 -0.32
N SER A 744 -3.88 -3.04 0.18
CA SER A 744 -4.85 -1.98 -0.10
C SER A 744 -4.62 -0.68 0.69
N ASN A 745 -3.84 -0.72 1.77
CA ASN A 745 -3.52 0.46 2.60
C ASN A 745 -2.06 0.88 2.46
N ALA A 746 -1.30 0.27 1.54
CA ALA A 746 0.06 0.69 1.25
C ALA A 746 0.02 2.02 0.46
N PRO A 747 0.77 3.05 0.87
CA PRO A 747 0.90 4.26 0.06
C PRO A 747 1.47 3.95 -1.33
N GLU A 748 1.11 4.76 -2.32
CA GLU A 748 1.62 4.61 -3.67
C GLU A 748 3.16 4.53 -3.69
N GLY A 749 3.67 3.55 -4.44
CA GLY A 749 5.11 3.30 -4.55
C GLY A 749 5.76 2.63 -3.34
N ARG A 750 5.05 2.37 -2.22
CA ARG A 750 5.64 1.77 -0.99
C ARG A 750 5.13 0.37 -0.65
N LEU A 751 4.41 -0.28 -1.56
CA LEU A 751 3.91 -1.65 -1.37
C LEU A 751 5.03 -2.66 -1.00
N PRO A 752 6.20 -2.69 -1.67
CA PRO A 752 7.27 -3.64 -1.31
C PRO A 752 7.77 -3.47 0.13
N THR A 753 7.90 -2.23 0.60
CA THR A 753 8.27 -1.91 1.98
C THR A 753 7.22 -2.41 2.97
N CYS A 754 5.93 -2.20 2.70
CA CYS A 754 4.85 -2.72 3.55
C CYS A 754 4.84 -4.26 3.61
N VAL A 755 5.05 -4.94 2.48
CA VAL A 755 5.09 -6.41 2.39
C VAL A 755 6.29 -6.98 3.13
N THR A 756 7.47 -6.39 2.98
CA THR A 756 8.69 -6.85 3.66
C THR A 756 8.63 -6.62 5.17
N MET A 757 8.07 -5.50 5.63
CA MET A 757 7.75 -5.27 7.05
C MET A 757 6.81 -6.32 7.61
N TYR A 758 5.75 -6.69 6.87
CA TYR A 758 4.82 -7.74 7.27
C TYR A 758 5.51 -9.11 7.47
N PHE A 759 6.41 -9.48 6.55
CA PHE A 759 7.19 -10.71 6.70
C PHE A 759 8.24 -10.63 7.81
N LEU A 760 8.78 -9.45 8.11
CA LEU A 760 9.69 -9.27 9.23
C LEU A 760 8.95 -9.56 10.54
N CYS A 761 7.76 -8.98 10.70
CA CYS A 761 6.87 -9.25 11.82
C CYS A 761 6.46 -10.73 11.91
N THR A 762 6.30 -11.40 10.78
CA THR A 762 6.04 -12.85 10.73
C THR A 762 7.20 -13.64 11.35
N GLN A 763 8.43 -13.37 10.94
CA GLN A 763 9.60 -14.09 11.44
C GLN A 763 9.93 -13.76 12.91
N LEU A 764 9.77 -12.49 13.31
CA LEU A 764 9.87 -12.10 14.72
C LEU A 764 8.83 -12.82 15.58
N GLY A 765 7.59 -12.94 15.11
CA GLY A 765 6.53 -13.72 15.77
C GLY A 765 6.90 -15.19 15.94
N ILE A 766 7.42 -15.84 14.88
CA ILE A 766 7.87 -17.24 14.94
C ILE A 766 8.93 -17.44 16.03
N ILE A 767 9.96 -16.61 16.04
CA ILE A 767 11.09 -16.75 16.96
C ILE A 767 10.66 -16.48 18.40
N LEU A 768 9.90 -15.40 18.61
CA LEU A 768 9.39 -15.04 19.92
C LEU A 768 8.44 -16.11 20.48
N GLY A 769 7.54 -16.64 19.64
CA GLY A 769 6.58 -17.67 20.04
C GLY A 769 7.23 -18.96 20.51
N VAL A 770 8.19 -19.48 19.73
CA VAL A 770 8.91 -20.71 20.09
C VAL A 770 9.72 -20.50 21.37
N ALA A 771 10.48 -19.40 21.45
CA ALA A 771 11.34 -19.15 22.60
C ALA A 771 10.57 -18.94 23.91
N LEU A 772 9.51 -18.11 23.88
CA LEU A 772 8.67 -17.87 25.07
C LEU A 772 7.97 -19.16 25.50
N ALA A 773 7.39 -19.93 24.57
CA ALA A 773 6.66 -21.14 24.91
C ALA A 773 7.59 -22.22 25.50
N SER A 774 8.75 -22.45 24.88
CA SER A 774 9.74 -23.39 25.37
C SER A 774 10.28 -22.98 26.74
N GLY A 775 10.65 -21.72 26.93
CA GLY A 775 11.17 -21.21 28.22
C GLY A 775 10.13 -21.30 29.35
N LEU A 776 8.91 -20.83 29.11
CA LEU A 776 7.83 -20.90 30.11
C LEU A 776 7.45 -22.33 30.48
N LEU A 777 7.32 -23.21 29.48
CA LEU A 777 6.96 -24.60 29.70
C LEU A 777 8.07 -25.34 30.45
N GLN A 778 9.33 -25.18 30.04
CA GLN A 778 10.47 -25.86 30.66
C GLN A 778 10.71 -25.37 32.09
N GLY A 779 10.62 -24.06 32.34
CA GLY A 779 10.74 -23.49 33.68
C GLY A 779 9.61 -23.96 34.61
N SER A 780 8.36 -23.87 34.16
CA SER A 780 7.19 -24.31 34.94
C SER A 780 7.23 -25.82 35.21
N PHE A 781 7.62 -26.62 34.21
CA PHE A 781 7.74 -28.06 34.34
C PHE A 781 8.87 -28.45 35.30
N SER A 782 10.03 -27.80 35.22
CA SER A 782 11.16 -28.02 36.14
C SER A 782 10.75 -27.73 37.59
N ASN A 783 10.13 -26.57 37.84
CA ASN A 783 9.68 -26.16 39.17
C ASN A 783 8.64 -27.13 39.75
N GLU A 784 7.63 -27.49 38.95
CA GLU A 784 6.58 -28.40 39.41
C GLU A 784 7.10 -29.83 39.64
N LEU A 785 8.03 -30.29 38.79
CA LEU A 785 8.65 -31.59 38.94
C LEU A 785 9.54 -31.64 40.19
N MET A 786 10.31 -30.59 40.46
CA MET A 786 11.09 -30.44 41.69
C MET A 786 10.20 -30.42 42.94
N ARG A 787 9.00 -29.84 42.85
CA ARG A 787 8.02 -29.81 43.95
C ARG A 787 7.35 -31.17 44.21
N LYS A 788 7.00 -31.90 43.15
CA LYS A 788 6.26 -33.18 43.24
C LYS A 788 7.15 -34.39 43.50
N LEU A 789 8.43 -34.34 43.17
CA LEU A 789 9.36 -35.44 43.45
C LEU A 789 9.79 -35.43 44.92
N PRO A 790 9.73 -36.59 45.61
CA PRO A 790 10.25 -36.70 46.97
C PRO A 790 11.75 -36.35 47.00
N GLU A 791 12.24 -35.86 48.13
CA GLU A 791 13.67 -35.63 48.36
C GLU A 791 14.43 -36.97 48.38
N PHE A 792 15.33 -37.19 47.42
CA PHE A 792 16.25 -38.34 47.38
C PHE A 792 17.54 -38.01 46.64
N ALA A 793 18.62 -38.76 46.95
CA ALA A 793 19.91 -38.60 46.29
C ALA A 793 19.80 -38.84 44.77
N GLY A 794 20.09 -37.83 43.97
CA GLY A 794 19.97 -37.87 42.51
C GLY A 794 18.66 -37.33 41.93
N LYS A 795 17.79 -36.71 42.75
CA LYS A 795 16.59 -35.98 42.31
C LYS A 795 16.89 -35.01 41.17
N GLU A 796 17.87 -34.12 41.35
CA GLU A 796 18.29 -33.14 40.34
C GLU A 796 18.75 -33.81 39.04
N ARG A 797 19.48 -34.93 39.14
CA ARG A 797 19.95 -35.69 37.97
C ARG A 797 18.78 -36.31 37.19
N ILE A 798 17.75 -36.81 37.88
CA ILE A 798 16.53 -37.31 37.24
C ILE A 798 15.76 -36.17 36.59
N VAL A 799 15.59 -35.03 37.28
CA VAL A 799 14.93 -33.85 36.74
C VAL A 799 15.63 -33.36 35.47
N HIS A 800 16.95 -33.20 35.52
CA HIS A 800 17.75 -32.79 34.37
C HIS A 800 17.61 -33.75 33.18
N LYS A 801 17.64 -35.07 33.40
CA LYS A 801 17.41 -36.06 32.33
C LYS A 801 16.00 -36.02 31.78
N VAL A 802 14.97 -35.83 32.61
CA VAL A 802 13.56 -35.74 32.17
C VAL A 802 13.28 -34.47 31.37
N LEU A 803 13.99 -33.38 31.67
CA LEU A 803 13.92 -32.13 30.91
C LEU A 803 14.55 -32.32 29.52
N ASN A 804 15.74 -32.91 29.45
CA ASN A 804 16.52 -33.04 28.21
C ASN A 804 16.11 -34.23 27.33
N GLU A 805 15.51 -35.28 27.88
CA GLU A 805 15.11 -36.48 27.15
C GLU A 805 13.60 -36.75 27.28
N ILE A 806 12.85 -36.56 26.19
CA ILE A 806 11.38 -36.73 26.14
C ILE A 806 10.93 -38.13 26.59
N ARG A 807 11.74 -39.18 26.34
CA ARG A 807 11.38 -40.58 26.61
C ARG A 807 12.02 -41.19 27.84
N TYR A 808 12.92 -40.48 28.52
CA TYR A 808 13.60 -41.00 29.71
C TYR A 808 12.62 -41.45 30.80
N SER A 809 11.47 -40.78 30.89
CA SER A 809 10.39 -41.14 31.79
C SER A 809 9.89 -42.58 31.61
N ARG A 810 9.89 -43.14 30.40
CA ARG A 810 9.39 -44.51 30.12
C ARG A 810 10.20 -45.60 30.82
N GLY A 811 11.48 -45.34 31.11
CA GLY A 811 12.36 -46.26 31.83
C GLY A 811 12.24 -46.17 33.36
N LEU A 812 11.46 -45.22 33.89
CA LEU A 812 11.33 -44.98 35.32
C LEU A 812 10.15 -45.78 35.94
N PRO A 813 10.14 -46.01 37.26
CA PRO A 813 9.01 -46.65 37.95
C PRO A 813 7.67 -45.92 37.72
N ALA A 814 6.56 -46.67 37.72
CA ALA A 814 5.22 -46.15 37.42
C ALA A 814 4.76 -44.97 38.31
N GLY A 815 5.27 -44.86 39.54
CA GLY A 815 5.03 -43.71 40.42
C GLY A 815 5.72 -42.43 39.91
N LEU A 816 6.99 -42.54 39.52
CA LEU A 816 7.78 -41.45 38.92
C LEU A 816 7.20 -41.04 37.56
N GLN A 817 6.76 -41.99 36.73
CA GLN A 817 6.07 -41.71 35.47
C GLN A 817 4.81 -40.86 35.67
N ARG A 818 3.98 -41.21 36.66
CA ARG A 818 2.77 -40.44 37.01
C ARG A 818 3.12 -39.04 37.52
N ALA A 819 4.13 -38.92 38.38
CA ALA A 819 4.60 -37.62 38.87
C ALA A 819 5.08 -36.73 37.71
N ILE A 820 5.91 -37.27 36.80
CA ILE A 820 6.41 -36.57 35.62
C ILE A 820 5.26 -36.14 34.70
N ARG A 821 4.35 -37.06 34.34
CA ARG A 821 3.20 -36.76 33.48
C ARG A 821 2.31 -35.68 34.10
N SER A 822 2.01 -35.78 35.39
CA SER A 822 1.18 -34.78 36.08
C SER A 822 1.85 -33.41 36.21
N SER A 823 3.18 -33.37 36.42
CA SER A 823 3.94 -32.12 36.49
C SER A 823 3.98 -31.42 35.13
N PHE A 824 4.17 -32.21 34.06
CA PHE A 824 4.13 -31.71 32.69
C PHE A 824 2.72 -31.24 32.29
N LEU A 825 1.66 -31.90 32.76
CA LEU A 825 0.30 -31.45 32.50
C LEU A 825 -0.02 -30.12 33.22
N SER A 826 0.46 -29.98 34.46
CA SER A 826 0.33 -28.75 35.24
C SER A 826 1.09 -27.58 34.60
N SER A 827 2.21 -27.80 33.92
CA SER A 827 2.95 -26.72 33.26
C SER A 827 2.23 -26.12 32.04
N PHE A 828 1.25 -26.81 31.43
CA PHE A 828 0.37 -26.22 30.41
C PHE A 828 -0.77 -25.36 31.00
N GLN A 829 -0.92 -25.35 32.32
CA GLN A 829 -1.98 -24.63 33.04
C GLN A 829 -1.47 -23.38 33.74
N ALA A 830 -0.17 -23.12 33.69
CA ALA A 830 0.44 -21.94 34.28
C ALA A 830 -0.03 -20.70 33.52
N VAL A 831 -0.98 -19.97 34.11
CA VAL A 831 -1.30 -18.60 33.74
C VAL A 831 -0.35 -17.72 34.55
N PRO A 832 0.51 -16.89 33.92
CA PRO A 832 1.46 -16.04 34.65
C PRO A 832 0.80 -15.03 35.60
N CYS A 833 -0.53 -14.89 35.56
CA CYS A 833 -1.31 -14.17 36.56
C CYS A 833 -1.82 -15.16 37.63
N GLU A 834 -0.98 -15.49 38.61
CA GLU A 834 -1.50 -15.94 39.90
C GLU A 834 -2.22 -14.74 40.54
N PHE A 835 -3.56 -14.72 40.51
CA PHE A 835 -4.29 -13.92 41.47
C PHE A 835 -4.11 -14.60 42.83
N PRO A 836 -3.62 -13.88 43.86
CA PRO A 836 -3.55 -14.44 45.20
C PRO A 836 -4.97 -14.81 45.63
N VAL A 837 -5.17 -16.08 45.97
CA VAL A 837 -6.38 -16.56 46.65
C VAL A 837 -6.22 -16.33 48.14
#